data_AF-A0A1A8EFJ9-F1
#
_entry.id   AF-A0A1A8EFJ9-F1
#
_cell.length_a   1.000
_cell.length_b   1.000
_cell.length_c   1.000
_cell.angle_alpha   90.00
_cell.angle_beta   90.00
_cell.angle_gamma   90.00
#
_symmetry.space_group_name_H-M   'P 1'
#
loop_
_entity.id
_entity.type
_entity.pdbx_description
1 polymer ?
#
loop_
_entity_poly.entity_id
_entity_poly.type
_entity_poly.pdbx_seq_one_letter_code
_entity_poly.pdbx_strand_id
1 'polypeptide(L)'
;NITKKFTPTCTENITVEAEGLDKSNINFTWQESSSSVLVTGLQFRSGSLGPREIIFSYDGFTERVIIKLTEGVPSQLQLVSGPEQPLQLINGHGIPTPFVVQLCDNWGNPSPDQRVVVEIRSSPPTIKVSASVMSQPVDAEGKASFIVNSVTGQRGYYQLDFKGSFNRKPIPGPSVSFTVIPDPNKPVRLQVDYVHSAKFLAGHTFPVFAVTVVSDEGSPIMTFNPAKLSMLLWEGASSKPTQPTTELKCNKPMANEKKDSFYFRDKLIPEHVGKYTIQFSLCVDKKEVLLSSQITINVVANLPVKLGPLVQPTTPVVSNSSDISSRILVKDMTLVIKDSFGNPAGQELSGKVVVSIGCPDGESSRCLPLFEDKTSSFQINLEEGRAHISRLVIMENSPGENGSRYNLIFKPKGLNLPTSLLPFELLFHFYNDAENQRRMSELSRKRDELKNSIEKYDAMCSTFCELRKGLTIQLQDIAEKETTLRVEMSKRNLDISHPLPSSDIDKLIRDKTIEAETIERVPRRKFSVTNKFGGPDVLGMVGHLALILDDDAARVISWHLVGDMDCIITRTTEAAQRIYRDTRGVQQVMALDSILVPPGKRPLPHIRNGCALFSPVGNPVYAKDLLIYSGDLQSCDLVFKNFLGFTILMDDLTSATNYRKALVENRINCPTILTREGDRVSARGKFGGAQNKAPPIVKLRVFGAPLPQRYHTLKEQLDLLEKYKSIRLKMEQVEKAHDECILEEISPKRLQERQKVEEMKKEFEEIERQLTSVRLGKRGPENPGEPSGIQTKRPRQKSRDLLPDF
;
A
#
# COMPACT_ATOMS: atom_id res chain seq x y z
N ASN A 1 89.31 -51.59 9.31
CA ASN A 1 88.31 -51.01 8.38
C ASN A 1 88.44 -49.50 8.39
N ILE A 2 89.11 -48.95 7.37
CA ILE A 2 89.27 -47.50 7.19
C ILE A 2 87.92 -46.96 6.71
N THR A 3 87.25 -46.17 7.53
CA THR A 3 86.08 -45.39 7.11
C THR A 3 86.56 -44.40 6.04
N LYS A 4 86.19 -44.62 4.77
CA LYS A 4 86.50 -43.67 3.68
C LYS A 4 85.83 -42.33 4.00
N LYS A 5 86.62 -41.28 4.19
CA LYS A 5 86.11 -39.90 4.32
C LYS A 5 86.00 -39.27 2.92
N PHE A 6 85.06 -38.36 2.74
CA PHE A 6 84.99 -37.54 1.52
C PHE A 6 86.29 -36.75 1.33
N THR A 7 86.61 -36.44 0.08
CA THR A 7 87.78 -35.65 -0.35
C THR A 7 87.30 -34.50 -1.26
N PRO A 8 88.11 -33.46 -1.51
CA PRO A 8 87.69 -32.31 -2.33
C PRO A 8 87.19 -32.71 -3.73
N THR A 9 87.77 -33.74 -4.34
CA THR A 9 87.35 -34.25 -5.67
C THR A 9 85.95 -34.88 -5.67
N CYS A 10 85.37 -35.13 -4.50
CA CYS A 10 84.02 -35.68 -4.41
C CYS A 10 82.94 -34.69 -4.87
N THR A 11 83.20 -33.37 -4.91
CA THR A 11 82.21 -32.36 -5.36
C THR A 11 81.79 -32.53 -6.81
N GLU A 12 82.65 -33.11 -7.66
CA GLU A 12 82.36 -33.36 -9.09
C GLU A 12 81.44 -34.57 -9.30
N ASN A 13 81.35 -35.45 -8.31
CA ASN A 13 80.67 -36.75 -8.43
C ASN A 13 79.38 -36.86 -7.60
N ILE A 14 79.06 -35.85 -6.78
CA ILE A 14 77.78 -35.80 -6.06
C ILE A 14 76.69 -35.28 -7.00
N THR A 15 75.57 -35.99 -7.06
CA THR A 15 74.38 -35.55 -7.79
C THR A 15 73.20 -35.33 -6.85
N VAL A 16 72.34 -34.38 -7.21
CA VAL A 16 71.12 -34.06 -6.46
C VAL A 16 69.91 -34.14 -7.38
N GLU A 17 68.93 -34.91 -6.96
CA GLU A 17 67.70 -35.14 -7.70
C GLU A 17 66.50 -34.96 -6.78
N ALA A 18 65.50 -34.22 -7.25
CA ALA A 18 64.19 -34.17 -6.64
C ALA A 18 63.14 -33.85 -7.70
N GLU A 19 61.91 -34.30 -7.49
CA GLU A 19 60.80 -34.01 -8.39
C GLU A 19 60.54 -32.51 -8.44
N GLY A 20 60.62 -31.92 -9.65
CA GLY A 20 60.41 -30.49 -9.87
C GLY A 20 61.59 -29.58 -9.47
N LEU A 21 62.78 -30.11 -9.16
CA LEU A 21 63.96 -29.32 -8.82
C LEU A 21 64.56 -28.63 -10.05
N ASP A 22 64.82 -27.34 -9.96
CA ASP A 22 65.57 -26.59 -10.96
C ASP A 22 67.08 -26.73 -10.71
N LYS A 23 67.77 -27.44 -11.61
CA LYS A 23 69.21 -27.69 -11.51
C LYS A 23 70.07 -26.52 -11.99
N SER A 24 69.46 -25.45 -12.51
CA SER A 24 70.15 -24.32 -13.17
C SER A 24 71.08 -23.52 -12.23
N ASN A 25 70.72 -23.42 -10.94
CA ASN A 25 71.40 -22.59 -9.95
C ASN A 25 72.11 -23.40 -8.85
N ILE A 26 72.14 -24.73 -8.95
CA ILE A 26 72.72 -25.59 -7.90
C ILE A 26 74.24 -25.53 -7.97
N ASN A 27 74.87 -25.28 -6.83
CA ASN A 27 76.34 -25.25 -6.70
C ASN A 27 76.82 -26.17 -5.57
N PHE A 28 77.92 -26.89 -5.83
CA PHE A 28 78.56 -27.83 -4.93
C PHE A 28 79.90 -27.27 -4.47
N THR A 29 80.04 -27.02 -3.16
CA THR A 29 81.25 -26.43 -2.59
C THR A 29 81.84 -27.35 -1.52
N TRP A 30 83.15 -27.58 -1.56
CA TRP A 30 83.86 -28.36 -0.54
C TRP A 30 84.03 -27.56 0.75
N GLN A 31 83.73 -28.17 1.90
CA GLN A 31 83.97 -27.60 3.23
C GLN A 31 85.09 -28.35 3.93
N GLU A 32 86.28 -27.73 3.99
CA GLU A 32 87.48 -28.31 4.61
C GLU A 32 87.29 -28.57 6.11
N SER A 33 86.62 -27.67 6.83
CA SER A 33 86.46 -27.72 8.29
C SER A 33 85.70 -28.96 8.79
N SER A 34 84.78 -29.49 7.97
CA SER A 34 83.90 -30.61 8.32
C SER A 34 84.11 -31.83 7.42
N SER A 35 85.01 -31.74 6.44
CA SER A 35 85.20 -32.76 5.41
C SER A 35 83.88 -33.17 4.72
N SER A 36 83.06 -32.20 4.35
CA SER A 36 81.73 -32.38 3.76
C SER A 36 81.53 -31.53 2.50
N VAL A 37 80.52 -31.88 1.68
CA VAL A 37 80.11 -31.07 0.52
C VAL A 37 78.86 -30.26 0.88
N LEU A 38 78.93 -28.95 0.70
CA LEU A 38 77.80 -28.03 0.84
C LEU A 38 77.14 -27.83 -0.52
N VAL A 39 75.83 -28.07 -0.58
CA VAL A 39 75.00 -27.82 -1.76
C VAL A 39 74.17 -26.56 -1.53
N THR A 40 74.29 -25.59 -2.43
CA THR A 40 73.56 -24.31 -2.37
C THR A 40 72.78 -24.08 -3.66
N GLY A 41 71.81 -23.15 -3.63
CA GLY A 41 71.02 -22.80 -4.82
C GLY A 41 69.92 -23.78 -5.19
N LEU A 42 69.49 -24.63 -4.26
CA LEU A 42 68.33 -25.52 -4.45
C LEU A 42 67.04 -24.70 -4.60
N GLN A 43 66.43 -24.75 -5.79
CA GLN A 43 65.18 -24.06 -6.10
C GLN A 43 64.22 -25.02 -6.82
N PHE A 44 62.94 -25.03 -6.43
CA PHE A 44 61.92 -25.82 -7.11
C PHE A 44 61.19 -24.99 -8.16
N ARG A 45 60.81 -25.64 -9.26
CA ARG A 45 59.88 -25.09 -10.27
C ARG A 45 58.46 -25.14 -9.69
N SER A 46 57.53 -24.38 -10.29
CA SER A 46 56.13 -24.30 -9.84
C SER A 46 55.52 -25.69 -9.64
N GLY A 47 54.97 -25.96 -8.45
CA GLY A 47 54.41 -27.26 -8.09
C GLY A 47 53.64 -27.22 -6.77
N SER A 48 52.99 -28.33 -6.40
CA SER A 48 52.16 -28.42 -5.19
C SER A 48 52.98 -28.24 -3.90
N LEU A 49 52.38 -27.62 -2.88
CA LEU A 49 52.95 -27.53 -1.54
C LEU A 49 53.00 -28.91 -0.88
N GLY A 50 53.89 -29.09 0.10
CA GLY A 50 53.99 -30.32 0.88
C GLY A 50 55.39 -30.93 0.95
N PRO A 51 55.51 -32.16 1.45
CA PRO A 51 56.80 -32.83 1.58
C PRO A 51 57.39 -33.16 0.21
N ARG A 52 58.66 -32.82 0.00
CA ARG A 52 59.47 -33.22 -1.15
C ARG A 52 60.68 -33.98 -0.68
N GLU A 53 60.94 -35.09 -1.33
CA GLU A 53 62.13 -35.90 -1.11
C GLU A 53 63.23 -35.41 -2.05
N ILE A 54 64.38 -35.06 -1.49
CA ILE A 54 65.61 -34.73 -2.19
C ILE A 54 66.58 -35.89 -2.01
N ILE A 55 67.09 -36.41 -3.11
CA ILE A 55 68.00 -37.55 -3.14
C ILE A 55 69.38 -37.03 -3.50
N PHE A 56 70.33 -37.24 -2.59
CA PHE A 56 71.75 -37.00 -2.80
C PHE A 56 72.42 -38.34 -3.12
N SER A 57 73.15 -38.42 -4.23
CA SER A 57 73.79 -39.66 -4.68
C SER A 57 75.30 -39.47 -4.85
N TYR A 58 76.09 -40.45 -4.42
CA TYR A 58 77.55 -40.49 -4.58
C TYR A 58 78.07 -41.93 -4.58
N ASP A 59 78.80 -42.34 -5.63
CA ASP A 59 79.50 -43.63 -5.73
C ASP A 59 78.68 -44.85 -5.25
N GLY A 60 77.40 -44.90 -5.64
CA GLY A 60 76.45 -45.97 -5.28
C GLY A 60 75.73 -45.80 -3.94
N PHE A 61 76.10 -44.81 -3.13
CA PHE A 61 75.38 -44.43 -1.90
C PHE A 61 74.31 -43.38 -2.21
N THR A 62 73.16 -43.48 -1.55
CA THR A 62 72.06 -42.53 -1.67
C THR A 62 71.54 -42.14 -0.30
N GLU A 63 71.44 -40.84 -0.05
CA GLU A 63 70.82 -40.26 1.15
C GLU A 63 69.57 -39.46 0.75
N ARG A 64 68.51 -39.54 1.56
CA ARG A 64 67.22 -38.93 1.25
C ARG A 64 66.81 -37.94 2.32
N VAL A 65 66.53 -36.71 1.91
CA VAL A 65 66.12 -35.63 2.79
C VAL A 65 64.70 -35.19 2.43
N ILE A 66 63.80 -35.25 3.39
CA ILE A 66 62.44 -34.74 3.21
C ILE A 66 62.39 -33.30 3.68
N ILE A 67 62.11 -32.37 2.76
CA ILE A 67 61.85 -30.97 3.08
C ILE A 67 60.37 -30.66 2.89
N LYS A 68 59.85 -29.64 3.56
CA LYS A 68 58.47 -29.17 3.39
C LYS A 68 58.47 -27.86 2.60
N LEU A 69 57.93 -27.89 1.39
CA LEU A 69 57.65 -26.67 0.62
C LEU A 69 56.47 -25.92 1.25
N THR A 70 56.72 -24.66 1.61
CA THR A 70 55.72 -23.71 2.10
C THR A 70 55.43 -22.64 1.05
N GLU A 71 54.33 -21.92 1.23
CA GLU A 71 53.88 -20.83 0.40
C GLU A 71 54.91 -19.68 0.28
N GLY A 72 54.91 -19.03 -0.88
CA GLY A 72 55.72 -17.84 -1.13
C GLY A 72 55.10 -16.55 -0.58
N VAL A 73 55.76 -15.42 -0.85
CA VAL A 73 55.26 -14.09 -0.46
C VAL A 73 53.94 -13.79 -1.19
N PRO A 74 52.92 -13.23 -0.50
CA PRO A 74 51.65 -12.86 -1.12
C PRO A 74 51.83 -11.90 -2.29
N SER A 75 51.17 -12.19 -3.41
CA SER A 75 51.42 -11.44 -4.66
C SER A 75 50.21 -11.21 -5.56
N GLN A 76 49.16 -12.04 -5.45
CA GLN A 76 47.97 -11.93 -6.28
C GLN A 76 46.73 -12.36 -5.50
N LEU A 77 45.57 -11.83 -5.89
CA LEU A 77 44.27 -12.26 -5.42
C LEU A 77 43.55 -13.02 -6.53
N GLN A 78 42.84 -14.10 -6.17
CA GLN A 78 42.03 -14.91 -7.09
C GLN A 78 40.60 -15.05 -6.59
N LEU A 79 39.62 -14.90 -7.47
CA LEU A 79 38.22 -15.12 -7.13
C LEU A 79 37.94 -16.63 -7.08
N VAL A 80 37.64 -17.17 -5.90
CA VAL A 80 37.40 -18.61 -5.68
C VAL A 80 35.92 -18.96 -5.76
N SER A 81 35.07 -18.08 -5.26
CA SER A 81 33.62 -18.26 -5.29
C SER A 81 32.93 -16.92 -5.42
N GLY A 82 31.78 -16.90 -6.07
CA GLY A 82 31.02 -15.69 -6.30
C GLY A 82 29.69 -15.99 -6.98
N PRO A 83 28.86 -14.96 -7.19
CA PRO A 83 27.63 -15.08 -7.95
C PRO A 83 27.91 -15.44 -9.43
N GLU A 84 26.95 -16.12 -10.07
CA GLU A 84 27.04 -16.52 -11.49
C GLU A 84 27.07 -15.31 -12.42
N GLN A 85 27.95 -15.35 -13.42
CA GLN A 85 28.13 -14.26 -14.40
C GLN A 85 27.43 -14.62 -15.73
N PRO A 86 26.84 -13.65 -16.47
CA PRO A 86 26.88 -12.20 -16.25
C PRO A 86 25.92 -11.70 -15.17
N LEU A 87 26.39 -10.79 -14.31
CA LEU A 87 25.59 -10.24 -13.23
C LEU A 87 24.65 -9.13 -13.74
N GLN A 88 23.36 -9.29 -13.50
CA GLN A 88 22.35 -8.24 -13.67
C GLN A 88 21.74 -7.91 -12.31
N LEU A 89 21.85 -6.65 -11.90
CA LEU A 89 21.42 -6.16 -10.61
C LEU A 89 20.32 -5.14 -10.79
N ILE A 90 19.22 -5.32 -10.06
CA ILE A 90 18.18 -4.29 -9.97
C ILE A 90 18.70 -3.17 -9.09
N ASN A 91 18.50 -1.92 -9.53
CA ASN A 91 18.89 -0.73 -8.76
C ASN A 91 18.34 -0.78 -7.32
N GLY A 92 19.21 -0.58 -6.33
CA GLY A 92 18.90 -0.66 -4.90
C GLY A 92 18.96 -2.05 -4.28
N HIS A 93 19.13 -3.11 -5.08
CA HIS A 93 19.20 -4.49 -4.58
C HIS A 93 20.66 -4.93 -4.32
N GLY A 94 20.80 -5.89 -3.40
CA GLY A 94 22.09 -6.52 -3.06
C GLY A 94 22.34 -7.81 -3.82
N ILE A 95 23.55 -8.35 -3.65
CA ILE A 95 23.97 -9.66 -4.14
C ILE A 95 24.03 -10.59 -2.93
N PRO A 96 23.11 -11.57 -2.80
CA PRO A 96 23.06 -12.45 -1.63
C PRO A 96 24.25 -13.43 -1.58
N THR A 97 24.81 -13.77 -2.75
CA THR A 97 25.97 -14.66 -2.84
C THR A 97 27.26 -13.88 -2.55
N PRO A 98 28.05 -14.29 -1.53
CA PRO A 98 29.29 -13.61 -1.20
C PRO A 98 30.37 -13.84 -2.27
N PHE A 99 31.19 -12.82 -2.50
CA PHE A 99 32.44 -12.93 -3.24
C PHE A 99 33.55 -13.40 -2.31
N VAL A 100 34.10 -14.58 -2.58
CA VAL A 100 35.22 -15.15 -1.83
C VAL A 100 36.49 -15.02 -2.66
N VAL A 101 37.42 -14.21 -2.17
CA VAL A 101 38.72 -13.94 -2.79
C VAL A 101 39.82 -14.63 -1.98
N GLN A 102 40.69 -15.38 -2.66
CA GLN A 102 41.84 -16.06 -2.07
C GLN A 102 43.12 -15.29 -2.35
N LEU A 103 43.92 -15.12 -1.31
CA LEU A 103 45.29 -14.64 -1.40
C LEU A 103 46.20 -15.76 -1.85
N CYS A 104 46.99 -15.49 -2.89
CA CYS A 104 47.96 -16.43 -3.42
C CYS A 104 49.36 -15.82 -3.56
N ASP A 105 50.37 -16.68 -3.51
CA ASP A 105 51.74 -16.35 -3.92
C ASP A 105 51.87 -16.22 -5.44
N ASN A 106 53.09 -15.93 -5.93
CA ASN A 106 53.36 -15.72 -7.36
C ASN A 106 53.04 -16.95 -8.22
N TRP A 107 52.92 -18.13 -7.60
CA TRP A 107 52.69 -19.40 -8.27
C TRP A 107 51.25 -19.92 -8.08
N GLY A 108 50.38 -19.13 -7.44
CA GLY A 108 48.97 -19.45 -7.27
C GLY A 108 48.67 -20.30 -6.03
N ASN A 109 49.64 -20.50 -5.14
CA ASN A 109 49.41 -21.26 -3.91
C ASN A 109 48.71 -20.36 -2.86
N PRO A 110 47.69 -20.87 -2.13
CA PRO A 110 47.06 -20.16 -1.03
C PRO A 110 48.08 -19.69 0.02
N SER A 111 48.01 -18.42 0.38
CA SER A 111 48.89 -17.82 1.40
C SER A 111 48.08 -17.42 2.64
N PRO A 112 48.41 -17.90 3.84
CA PRO A 112 47.67 -17.60 5.07
C PRO A 112 48.12 -16.28 5.75
N ASP A 113 48.80 -15.37 5.04
CA ASP A 113 49.32 -14.13 5.62
C ASP A 113 48.20 -13.12 5.92
N GLN A 114 47.71 -13.13 7.15
CA GLN A 114 46.61 -12.29 7.65
C GLN A 114 46.90 -10.79 7.67
N ARG A 115 48.15 -10.37 7.41
CA ARG A 115 48.49 -8.93 7.33
C ARG A 115 48.00 -8.28 6.04
N VAL A 116 47.52 -9.07 5.08
CA VAL A 116 46.94 -8.55 3.84
C VAL A 116 45.49 -8.12 4.07
N VAL A 117 45.19 -6.88 3.73
CA VAL A 117 43.82 -6.35 3.71
C VAL A 117 43.33 -6.27 2.27
N VAL A 118 42.16 -6.85 2.01
CA VAL A 118 41.47 -6.80 0.71
C VAL A 118 40.37 -5.76 0.78
N GLU A 119 40.31 -4.89 -0.21
CA GLU A 119 39.29 -3.85 -0.38
C GLU A 119 38.48 -4.09 -1.65
N ILE A 120 37.19 -3.76 -1.60
CA ILE A 120 36.32 -3.73 -2.78
C ILE A 120 36.15 -2.28 -3.25
N ARG A 121 36.28 -2.03 -4.55
CA ARG A 121 36.10 -0.71 -5.16
C ARG A 121 35.22 -0.79 -6.39
N SER A 122 34.40 0.22 -6.63
CA SER A 122 33.59 0.32 -7.84
C SER A 122 34.31 1.11 -8.94
N SER A 123 34.11 0.66 -10.19
CA SER A 123 34.62 1.31 -11.39
C SER A 123 33.52 1.39 -12.44
N PRO A 124 33.14 2.59 -12.94
CA PRO A 124 33.55 3.93 -12.48
C PRO A 124 33.04 4.30 -11.07
N PRO A 125 33.65 5.28 -10.36
CA PRO A 125 33.28 5.67 -8.98
C PRO A 125 31.88 6.29 -8.82
N THR A 126 31.18 6.54 -9.93
CA THR A 126 29.85 7.16 -9.95
C THR A 126 28.77 6.26 -9.34
N ILE A 127 29.03 4.96 -9.25
CA ILE A 127 28.11 3.97 -8.67
C ILE A 127 28.37 3.80 -7.16
N LYS A 128 27.29 3.91 -6.38
CA LYS A 128 27.33 3.70 -4.93
C LYS A 128 27.13 2.23 -4.63
N VAL A 129 28.13 1.60 -4.03
CA VAL A 129 28.09 0.21 -3.59
C VAL A 129 28.12 0.19 -2.08
N SER A 130 27.10 -0.42 -1.48
CA SER A 130 27.04 -0.71 -0.06
C SER A 130 27.36 -2.18 0.14
N ALA A 131 28.42 -2.48 0.89
CA ALA A 131 28.79 -3.83 1.30
C ALA A 131 28.84 -3.91 2.83
N SER A 132 28.65 -5.10 3.40
CA SER A 132 28.69 -5.27 4.87
C SER A 132 30.01 -4.81 5.46
N VAL A 133 31.10 -4.99 4.71
CA VAL A 133 32.44 -4.48 5.02
C VAL A 133 33.13 -4.11 3.70
N MET A 134 33.70 -2.92 3.61
CA MET A 134 34.41 -2.44 2.41
C MET A 134 35.85 -2.95 2.33
N SER A 135 36.42 -3.35 3.47
CA SER A 135 37.81 -3.81 3.61
C SER A 135 37.95 -4.83 4.72
N GLN A 136 38.58 -5.98 4.48
CA GLN A 136 38.80 -6.99 5.53
C GLN A 136 40.18 -7.65 5.41
N PRO A 137 40.80 -8.04 6.55
CA PRO A 137 41.95 -8.91 6.52
C PRO A 137 41.57 -10.30 6.02
N VAL A 138 42.52 -11.02 5.43
CA VAL A 138 42.32 -12.42 5.05
C VAL A 138 42.28 -13.34 6.28
N ASP A 139 41.53 -14.43 6.21
CA ASP A 139 41.41 -15.44 7.27
C ASP A 139 42.65 -16.35 7.39
N ALA A 140 42.58 -17.35 8.27
CA ALA A 140 43.67 -18.30 8.51
C ALA A 140 44.02 -19.17 7.29
N GLU A 141 43.12 -19.25 6.31
CA GLU A 141 43.29 -19.94 5.05
C GLU A 141 43.63 -18.98 3.89
N GLY A 142 43.75 -17.67 4.17
CA GLY A 142 44.07 -16.64 3.19
C GLY A 142 42.86 -16.15 2.38
N LYS A 143 41.63 -16.33 2.85
CA LYS A 143 40.40 -15.92 2.15
C LYS A 143 39.76 -14.68 2.74
N ALA A 144 39.09 -13.91 1.89
CA ALA A 144 38.27 -12.75 2.25
C ALA A 144 36.89 -12.88 1.57
N SER A 145 35.81 -12.73 2.34
CA SER A 145 34.42 -12.90 1.87
C SER A 145 33.60 -11.59 1.93
N PHE A 146 33.12 -11.09 0.80
CA PHE A 146 32.39 -9.83 0.70
C PHE A 146 30.93 -10.05 0.30
N ILE A 147 30.00 -9.47 1.06
CA ILE A 147 28.56 -9.43 0.71
C ILE A 147 28.20 -8.01 0.31
N VAL A 148 27.66 -7.85 -0.90
CA VAL A 148 27.17 -6.58 -1.42
C VAL A 148 25.71 -6.43 -1.03
N ASN A 149 25.40 -5.49 -0.15
CA ASN A 149 24.07 -5.28 0.41
C ASN A 149 23.16 -4.46 -0.51
N SER A 150 23.71 -3.49 -1.23
CA SER A 150 22.97 -2.76 -2.25
C SER A 150 23.88 -2.08 -3.25
N VAL A 151 23.40 -1.95 -4.48
CA VAL A 151 24.06 -1.18 -5.53
C VAL A 151 23.11 -0.11 -6.05
N THR A 152 23.53 1.16 -6.03
CA THR A 152 22.73 2.29 -6.50
C THR A 152 23.48 3.08 -7.57
N GLY A 153 22.90 3.16 -8.76
CA GLY A 153 23.50 3.81 -9.92
C GLY A 153 22.54 3.91 -11.10
N GLN A 154 22.95 4.63 -12.15
CA GLN A 154 22.21 4.69 -13.41
C GLN A 154 22.29 3.34 -14.15
N ARG A 155 21.42 3.14 -15.13
CA ARG A 155 21.49 1.97 -16.02
C ARG A 155 22.82 1.98 -16.78
N GLY A 156 23.56 0.88 -16.70
CA GLY A 156 24.86 0.78 -17.36
C GLY A 156 25.68 -0.43 -16.93
N TYR A 157 26.87 -0.53 -17.51
CA TYR A 157 27.87 -1.56 -17.21
C TYR A 157 28.89 -1.03 -16.21
N TYR A 158 29.15 -1.80 -15.16
CA TYR A 158 30.03 -1.43 -14.05
C TYR A 158 30.90 -2.61 -13.62
N GLN A 159 31.97 -2.34 -12.86
CA GLN A 159 32.89 -3.34 -12.35
C GLN A 159 33.12 -3.19 -10.85
N LEU A 160 33.25 -4.32 -10.15
CA LEU A 160 33.75 -4.42 -8.78
C LEU A 160 35.20 -4.92 -8.82
N ASP A 161 36.13 -4.07 -8.42
CA ASP A 161 37.55 -4.36 -8.32
C ASP A 161 37.89 -4.81 -6.90
N PHE A 162 38.53 -5.98 -6.78
CA PHE A 162 39.08 -6.47 -5.52
C PHE A 162 40.58 -6.18 -5.49
N LYS A 163 41.05 -5.38 -4.53
CA LYS A 163 42.46 -4.97 -4.43
C LYS A 163 43.01 -5.32 -3.06
N GLY A 164 44.16 -5.98 -3.04
CA GLY A 164 44.87 -6.30 -1.81
C GLY A 164 45.93 -5.26 -1.50
N SER A 165 46.33 -5.16 -0.24
CA SER A 165 47.52 -4.40 0.14
C SER A 165 48.34 -5.16 1.17
N PHE A 166 49.65 -5.21 0.95
CA PHE A 166 50.62 -5.83 1.86
C PHE A 166 51.81 -4.90 2.05
N ASN A 167 52.10 -4.49 3.28
CA ASN A 167 53.19 -3.56 3.59
C ASN A 167 53.20 -2.30 2.69
N ARG A 168 52.01 -1.71 2.43
CA ARG A 168 51.78 -0.55 1.55
C ARG A 168 52.08 -0.79 0.05
N LYS A 169 52.35 -2.03 -0.37
CA LYS A 169 52.42 -2.40 -1.78
C LYS A 169 51.08 -2.97 -2.23
N PRO A 170 50.53 -2.52 -3.37
CA PRO A 170 49.28 -3.04 -3.89
C PRO A 170 49.47 -4.46 -4.41
N ILE A 171 48.53 -5.33 -4.07
CA ILE A 171 48.40 -6.68 -4.62
C ILE A 171 47.27 -6.64 -5.67
N PRO A 172 47.56 -6.95 -6.96
CA PRO A 172 46.54 -7.00 -7.99
C PRO A 172 45.49 -8.08 -7.68
N GLY A 173 44.24 -7.82 -8.05
CA GLY A 173 43.15 -8.75 -7.86
C GLY A 173 42.09 -8.68 -8.95
N PRO A 174 41.08 -9.55 -8.86
CA PRO A 174 40.09 -9.74 -9.92
C PRO A 174 39.11 -8.56 -10.00
N SER A 175 38.55 -8.36 -11.19
CA SER A 175 37.45 -7.43 -11.44
C SER A 175 36.23 -8.19 -11.91
N VAL A 176 35.07 -7.95 -11.30
CA VAL A 176 33.81 -8.60 -11.66
C VAL A 176 32.87 -7.60 -12.32
N SER A 177 32.42 -7.90 -13.53
CA SER A 177 31.51 -7.03 -14.28
C SER A 177 30.04 -7.30 -13.95
N PHE A 178 29.25 -6.25 -13.83
CA PHE A 178 27.81 -6.32 -13.59
C PHE A 178 27.06 -5.20 -14.31
N THR A 179 25.78 -5.44 -14.59
CA THR A 179 24.88 -4.47 -15.24
C THR A 179 23.81 -4.03 -14.26
N VAL A 180 23.60 -2.72 -14.10
CA VAL A 180 22.47 -2.19 -13.33
C VAL A 180 21.27 -2.02 -14.26
N ILE A 181 20.14 -2.62 -13.89
CA ILE A 181 18.85 -2.45 -14.56
C ILE A 181 17.88 -1.67 -13.64
N PRO A 182 17.01 -0.81 -14.21
CA PRO A 182 15.96 -0.15 -13.46
C PRO A 182 14.99 -1.16 -12.83
N ASP A 183 14.37 -0.80 -11.72
CA ASP A 183 13.38 -1.65 -11.05
C ASP A 183 11.97 -1.45 -11.65
N PRO A 184 11.36 -2.48 -12.27
CA PRO A 184 10.03 -2.37 -12.86
C PRO A 184 8.92 -2.23 -11.80
N ASN A 185 9.18 -2.58 -10.54
CA ASN A 185 8.19 -2.53 -9.46
C ASN A 185 8.35 -1.30 -8.55
N LYS A 186 9.42 -0.52 -8.72
CA LYS A 186 9.66 0.68 -7.92
C LYS A 186 8.96 1.88 -8.56
N PRO A 187 7.94 2.48 -7.91
CA PRO A 187 7.28 3.67 -8.44
C PRO A 187 8.19 4.89 -8.30
N VAL A 188 8.40 5.63 -9.39
CA VAL A 188 9.29 6.81 -9.41
C VAL A 188 8.52 8.11 -9.66
N ARG A 189 7.44 8.06 -10.44
CA ARG A 189 6.60 9.25 -10.68
C ARG A 189 5.15 8.89 -10.96
N LEU A 190 4.26 9.84 -10.69
CA LEU A 190 2.85 9.79 -11.09
C LEU A 190 2.65 10.69 -12.30
N GLN A 191 2.18 10.12 -13.40
CA GLN A 191 1.77 10.86 -14.60
C GLN A 191 0.25 11.02 -14.59
N VAL A 192 -0.23 12.23 -14.85
CA VAL A 192 -1.66 12.56 -14.78
C VAL A 192 -2.11 13.12 -16.13
N ASP A 193 -3.07 12.45 -16.75
CA ASP A 193 -3.68 12.87 -18.01
C ASP A 193 -5.13 13.31 -17.76
N TYR A 194 -5.50 14.47 -18.29
CA TYR A 194 -6.85 15.03 -18.21
C TYR A 194 -7.10 16.02 -19.35
N VAL A 195 -8.36 16.43 -19.54
CA VAL A 195 -8.75 17.39 -20.57
C VAL A 195 -8.35 18.81 -20.15
N HIS A 196 -7.22 19.31 -20.65
CA HIS A 196 -6.69 20.64 -20.31
C HIS A 196 -7.58 21.82 -20.75
N SER A 197 -8.46 21.62 -21.74
CA SER A 197 -9.40 22.63 -22.23
C SER A 197 -10.70 22.72 -21.42
N ALA A 198 -10.87 21.87 -20.39
CA ALA A 198 -12.09 21.85 -19.59
C ALA A 198 -12.22 23.14 -18.77
N LYS A 199 -13.44 23.70 -18.76
CA LYS A 199 -13.81 24.77 -17.82
C LYS A 199 -14.33 24.13 -16.53
N PHE A 200 -13.79 24.53 -15.39
CA PHE A 200 -14.17 24.00 -14.09
C PHE A 200 -15.28 24.89 -13.48
N LEU A 201 -16.54 24.52 -13.70
CA LEU A 201 -17.69 25.26 -13.16
C LEU A 201 -17.93 24.89 -11.70
N ALA A 202 -18.18 25.87 -10.84
CA ALA A 202 -18.47 25.65 -9.43
C ALA A 202 -19.65 24.66 -9.22
N GLY A 203 -19.45 23.67 -8.36
CA GLY A 203 -20.44 22.64 -8.03
C GLY A 203 -20.74 21.60 -9.12
N HIS A 204 -20.05 21.64 -10.27
CA HIS A 204 -20.11 20.56 -11.28
C HIS A 204 -19.17 19.40 -10.93
N THR A 205 -19.08 18.41 -11.82
CA THR A 205 -18.11 17.32 -11.73
C THR A 205 -16.82 17.65 -12.48
N PHE A 206 -15.69 17.26 -11.90
CA PHE A 206 -14.38 17.31 -12.54
C PHE A 206 -14.37 16.45 -13.83
N PRO A 207 -13.58 16.85 -14.85
CA PRO A 207 -13.23 15.93 -15.93
C PRO A 207 -12.50 14.72 -15.36
N VAL A 208 -12.54 13.61 -16.08
CA VAL A 208 -11.85 12.38 -15.67
C VAL A 208 -10.34 12.64 -15.62
N PHE A 209 -9.72 12.37 -14.48
CA PHE A 209 -8.27 12.32 -14.33
C PHE A 209 -7.81 10.87 -14.40
N ALA A 210 -6.91 10.56 -15.34
CA ALA A 210 -6.25 9.27 -15.46
C ALA A 210 -4.83 9.38 -14.89
N VAL A 211 -4.53 8.61 -13.85
CA VAL A 211 -3.24 8.63 -13.16
C VAL A 211 -2.49 7.34 -13.44
N THR A 212 -1.36 7.43 -14.11
CA THR A 212 -0.46 6.31 -14.38
C THR A 212 0.69 6.33 -13.38
N VAL A 213 0.90 5.21 -12.67
CA VAL A 213 2.07 5.03 -11.80
C VAL A 213 3.22 4.53 -12.67
N VAL A 214 4.29 5.32 -12.82
CA VAL A 214 5.42 4.99 -13.70
C VAL A 214 6.57 4.42 -12.87
N SER A 215 7.07 3.27 -13.28
CA SER A 215 8.22 2.60 -12.67
C SER A 215 9.55 3.31 -12.99
N ASP A 216 10.63 2.89 -12.33
CA ASP A 216 12.00 3.31 -12.64
C ASP A 216 12.40 2.92 -14.09
N GLU A 217 11.77 1.87 -14.64
CA GLU A 217 11.94 1.44 -16.03
C GLU A 217 11.18 2.32 -17.03
N GLY A 218 10.24 3.15 -16.56
CA GLY A 218 9.35 3.93 -17.41
C GLY A 218 8.08 3.19 -17.84
N SER A 219 7.90 1.94 -17.42
CA SER A 219 6.70 1.14 -17.64
C SER A 219 5.63 1.46 -16.58
N PRO A 220 4.33 1.30 -16.89
CA PRO A 220 3.28 1.59 -15.92
C PRO A 220 3.07 0.40 -14.95
N ILE A 221 2.84 0.68 -13.66
CA ILE A 221 2.68 -0.33 -12.59
C ILE A 221 1.20 -0.53 -12.23
N MET A 222 0.70 -1.77 -12.36
CA MET A 222 -0.72 -2.10 -12.15
C MET A 222 -1.04 -2.82 -10.85
N THR A 223 -0.02 -3.21 -10.09
CA THR A 223 -0.16 -4.06 -8.91
C THR A 223 -0.63 -3.29 -7.67
N PHE A 224 -0.65 -1.95 -7.71
CA PHE A 224 -1.08 -1.12 -6.59
C PHE A 224 -2.60 -1.18 -6.38
N ASN A 225 -3.00 -1.27 -5.11
CA ASN A 225 -4.40 -1.14 -4.72
C ASN A 225 -4.87 0.32 -4.94
N PRO A 226 -5.96 0.57 -5.68
CA PRO A 226 -6.53 1.91 -5.86
C PRO A 226 -6.77 2.69 -4.56
N ALA A 227 -7.03 2.00 -3.44
CA ALA A 227 -7.24 2.63 -2.13
C ALA A 227 -5.99 3.35 -1.57
N LYS A 228 -4.80 3.04 -2.07
CA LYS A 228 -3.53 3.71 -1.71
C LYS A 228 -3.31 5.03 -2.45
N LEU A 229 -4.17 5.35 -3.41
CA LEU A 229 -4.05 6.50 -4.29
C LEU A 229 -5.16 7.52 -3.98
N SER A 230 -4.74 8.76 -3.73
CA SER A 230 -5.63 9.85 -3.33
C SER A 230 -5.37 11.10 -4.14
N MET A 231 -6.41 11.88 -4.37
CA MET A 231 -6.37 13.22 -4.95
C MET A 231 -6.56 14.22 -3.81
N LEU A 232 -5.56 15.08 -3.62
CA LEU A 232 -5.55 16.15 -2.64
C LEU A 232 -5.95 17.46 -3.33
N LEU A 233 -6.88 18.20 -2.73
CA LEU A 233 -7.39 19.46 -3.24
C LEU A 233 -7.35 20.53 -2.12
N TRP A 234 -6.77 21.68 -2.41
CA TRP A 234 -6.75 22.83 -1.50
C TRP A 234 -6.84 24.15 -2.25
N GLU A 235 -7.22 25.20 -1.53
CA GLU A 235 -7.36 26.56 -2.05
C GLU A 235 -6.00 27.27 -2.14
N GLY A 236 -5.79 28.00 -3.23
CA GLY A 236 -4.59 28.79 -3.50
C GLY A 236 -3.52 28.07 -4.34
N ALA A 237 -2.48 28.82 -4.72
CA ALA A 237 -1.32 28.34 -5.49
C ALA A 237 -0.11 27.99 -4.59
N SER A 238 -0.35 27.76 -3.30
CA SER A 238 0.70 27.42 -2.34
C SER A 238 1.35 26.09 -2.67
N SER A 239 2.67 26.02 -2.53
CA SER A 239 3.45 24.81 -2.75
C SER A 239 3.20 23.71 -1.70
N LYS A 240 2.54 24.04 -0.59
CA LYS A 240 2.17 23.10 0.49
C LYS A 240 0.66 23.11 0.75
N PRO A 241 0.06 21.96 1.10
CA PRO A 241 -1.35 21.90 1.49
C PRO A 241 -1.56 22.73 2.75
N THR A 242 -2.37 23.76 2.65
CA THR A 242 -2.93 24.47 3.81
C THR A 242 -4.12 23.67 4.34
N GLN A 243 -4.28 23.57 5.67
CA GLN A 243 -5.51 23.03 6.24
C GLN A 243 -6.64 24.05 6.05
N PRO A 244 -7.84 23.65 5.58
CA PRO A 244 -8.29 22.28 5.29
C PRO A 244 -7.91 21.78 3.88
N THR A 245 -7.45 20.53 3.77
CA THR A 245 -7.20 19.85 2.49
C THR A 245 -8.28 18.79 2.28
N THR A 246 -8.96 18.81 1.14
CA THR A 246 -9.97 17.81 0.78
C THR A 246 -9.28 16.61 0.13
N GLU A 247 -9.48 15.42 0.72
CA GLU A 247 -8.96 14.16 0.16
C GLU A 247 -10.07 13.39 -0.57
N LEU A 248 -9.85 13.12 -1.86
CA LEU A 248 -10.75 12.37 -2.71
C LEU A 248 -10.11 11.02 -3.07
N LYS A 249 -10.83 9.91 -2.86
CA LYS A 249 -10.32 8.56 -3.12
C LYS A 249 -10.47 8.13 -4.58
N CYS A 250 -9.55 7.30 -5.06
CA CYS A 250 -9.61 6.69 -6.38
C CYS A 250 -10.89 5.85 -6.56
N ASN A 251 -11.48 5.88 -7.77
CA ASN A 251 -12.65 5.07 -8.09
C ASN A 251 -12.23 3.60 -8.38
N LYS A 252 -13.20 2.68 -8.31
CA LYS A 252 -12.98 1.27 -8.69
C LYS A 252 -12.80 1.15 -10.22
N PRO A 253 -11.95 0.25 -10.73
CA PRO A 253 -11.77 0.08 -12.18
C PRO A 253 -13.07 -0.32 -12.89
N MET A 254 -13.36 0.25 -14.08
CA MET A 254 -14.45 -0.17 -14.97
C MET A 254 -13.94 -1.03 -16.15
N ALA A 255 -14.82 -1.81 -16.79
CA ALA A 255 -14.44 -2.77 -17.83
C ALA A 255 -13.93 -2.14 -19.15
N ASN A 256 -14.30 -0.88 -19.42
CA ASN A 256 -13.98 -0.12 -20.62
C ASN A 256 -12.79 0.84 -20.46
N GLU A 257 -12.20 0.90 -19.27
CA GLU A 257 -11.07 1.77 -18.95
C GLU A 257 -9.74 1.09 -19.33
N LYS A 258 -8.72 1.89 -19.64
CA LYS A 258 -7.40 1.33 -19.88
C LYS A 258 -6.92 0.70 -18.57
N LYS A 259 -6.48 -0.55 -18.65
CA LYS A 259 -5.93 -1.26 -17.50
C LYS A 259 -4.63 -0.65 -16.97
N ASP A 260 -4.09 0.37 -17.67
CA ASP A 260 -2.81 0.99 -17.37
C ASP A 260 -2.87 2.20 -16.42
N SER A 261 -4.08 2.64 -16.07
CA SER A 261 -4.32 3.91 -15.39
C SER A 261 -5.32 3.77 -14.25
N PHE A 262 -5.17 4.61 -13.23
CA PHE A 262 -6.11 4.78 -12.12
C PHE A 262 -7.00 5.99 -12.37
N TYR A 263 -8.31 5.84 -12.17
CA TYR A 263 -9.28 6.86 -12.59
C TYR A 263 -9.93 7.57 -11.41
N PHE A 264 -9.97 8.90 -11.48
CA PHE A 264 -10.77 9.76 -10.62
C PHE A 264 -11.89 10.36 -11.45
N ARG A 265 -13.10 9.87 -11.19
CA ARG A 265 -14.34 10.26 -11.88
C ARG A 265 -15.41 10.64 -10.88
N ASP A 266 -16.38 11.41 -11.36
CA ASP A 266 -17.54 11.87 -10.59
C ASP A 266 -17.15 12.61 -9.30
N LYS A 267 -16.01 13.31 -9.34
CA LYS A 267 -15.54 14.13 -8.23
C LYS A 267 -16.13 15.53 -8.35
N LEU A 268 -16.64 16.06 -7.25
CA LEU A 268 -17.25 17.38 -7.25
C LEU A 268 -16.18 18.49 -7.25
N ILE A 269 -16.41 19.50 -8.08
CA ILE A 269 -15.66 20.75 -8.10
C ILE A 269 -16.15 21.59 -6.91
N PRO A 270 -15.25 22.30 -6.19
CA PRO A 270 -15.64 23.22 -5.12
C PRO A 270 -16.77 24.18 -5.53
N GLU A 271 -17.62 24.52 -4.56
CA GLU A 271 -18.77 25.41 -4.76
C GLU A 271 -18.39 26.88 -4.87
N HIS A 272 -17.19 27.25 -4.42
CA HIS A 272 -16.70 28.62 -4.45
C HIS A 272 -15.73 28.85 -5.62
N VAL A 273 -15.84 30.01 -6.25
CA VAL A 273 -14.89 30.46 -7.27
C VAL A 273 -13.54 30.79 -6.67
N GLY A 274 -12.48 30.39 -7.35
CA GLY A 274 -11.12 30.61 -6.87
C GLY A 274 -10.08 29.78 -7.61
N LYS A 275 -8.81 30.04 -7.27
CA LYS A 275 -7.70 29.20 -7.71
C LYS A 275 -7.54 28.05 -6.72
N TYR A 276 -7.55 26.83 -7.23
CA TYR A 276 -7.32 25.62 -6.42
C TYR A 276 -6.13 24.85 -6.98
N THR A 277 -5.47 24.09 -6.11
CA THR A 277 -4.38 23.20 -6.49
C THR A 277 -4.78 21.76 -6.23
N ILE A 278 -4.56 20.92 -7.24
CA ILE A 278 -4.73 19.47 -7.19
C ILE A 278 -3.35 18.82 -7.17
N GLN A 279 -3.18 17.84 -6.30
CA GLN A 279 -2.00 16.97 -6.32
C GLN A 279 -2.40 15.53 -6.00
N PHE A 280 -1.86 14.57 -6.74
CA PHE A 280 -2.10 13.16 -6.51
C PHE A 280 -1.01 12.57 -5.63
N SER A 281 -1.40 11.71 -4.70
CA SER A 281 -0.50 11.04 -3.77
C SER A 281 -0.68 9.54 -3.83
N LEU A 282 0.42 8.80 -3.88
CA LEU A 282 0.47 7.35 -3.77
C LEU A 282 1.22 6.97 -2.49
N CYS A 283 0.56 6.23 -1.61
CA CYS A 283 1.17 5.65 -0.42
C CYS A 283 1.82 4.30 -0.78
N VAL A 284 3.14 4.27 -0.95
CA VAL A 284 3.88 3.05 -1.30
C VAL A 284 3.96 2.14 -0.07
N ASP A 285 4.41 2.72 1.06
CA ASP A 285 4.51 2.11 2.39
C ASP A 285 4.02 3.06 3.49
N LYS A 286 3.93 2.61 4.76
CA LYS A 286 3.47 3.43 5.91
C LYS A 286 4.25 4.74 6.13
N LYS A 287 5.36 4.97 5.43
CA LYS A 287 6.24 6.15 5.57
C LYS A 287 6.57 6.87 4.25
N GLU A 288 6.47 6.23 3.09
CA GLU A 288 6.84 6.83 1.80
C GLU A 288 5.61 7.19 0.97
N VAL A 289 5.48 8.48 0.66
CA VAL A 289 4.40 9.04 -0.17
C VAL A 289 5.02 9.63 -1.42
N LEU A 290 4.63 9.09 -2.58
CA LEU A 290 5.00 9.62 -3.88
C LEU A 290 3.95 10.66 -4.31
N LEU A 291 4.39 11.84 -4.72
CA LEU A 291 3.51 12.94 -5.12
C LEU A 291 3.64 13.23 -6.63
N SER A 292 2.53 13.57 -7.28
CA SER A 292 2.51 14.07 -8.65
C SER A 292 2.97 15.54 -8.71
N SER A 293 3.16 16.03 -9.94
CA SER A 293 3.19 17.48 -10.19
C SER A 293 1.87 18.13 -9.75
N GLN A 294 1.97 19.38 -9.28
CA GLN A 294 0.80 20.18 -8.90
C GLN A 294 0.07 20.66 -10.15
N ILE A 295 -1.25 20.57 -10.12
CA ILE A 295 -2.15 21.03 -11.17
C ILE A 295 -2.95 22.19 -10.60
N THR A 296 -2.68 23.41 -11.07
CA THR A 296 -3.47 24.58 -10.71
C THR A 296 -4.69 24.67 -11.61
N ILE A 297 -5.87 24.71 -11.00
CA ILE A 297 -7.14 24.91 -11.68
C ILE A 297 -7.74 26.25 -11.26
N ASN A 298 -8.52 26.84 -12.17
CA ASN A 298 -9.30 28.03 -11.89
C ASN A 298 -10.78 27.64 -11.95
N VAL A 299 -11.44 27.62 -10.79
CA VAL A 299 -12.87 27.35 -10.69
C VAL A 299 -13.60 28.65 -11.01
N VAL A 300 -14.46 28.59 -12.03
CA VAL A 300 -15.26 29.72 -12.52
C VAL A 300 -16.72 29.54 -12.11
N ALA A 301 -17.45 30.66 -12.07
CA ALA A 301 -18.85 30.65 -11.65
C ALA A 301 -19.69 29.80 -12.61
N ASN A 302 -20.74 29.18 -12.07
CA ASN A 302 -21.66 28.41 -12.88
C ASN A 302 -22.62 29.34 -13.64
N LEU A 303 -23.60 28.77 -14.35
CA LEU A 303 -24.61 29.50 -15.08
C LEU A 303 -25.32 30.53 -14.18
N PRO A 304 -25.61 31.73 -14.70
CA PRO A 304 -26.27 32.79 -13.95
C PRO A 304 -27.72 32.40 -13.65
N VAL A 305 -28.14 32.50 -12.38
CA VAL A 305 -29.47 32.06 -11.92
C VAL A 305 -30.28 33.20 -11.31
N LYS A 306 -29.65 34.06 -10.49
CA LYS A 306 -30.36 35.07 -9.70
C LYS A 306 -29.60 36.38 -9.63
N LEU A 307 -30.31 37.48 -9.46
CA LEU A 307 -29.71 38.76 -9.07
C LEU A 307 -29.59 38.79 -7.54
N GLY A 308 -28.49 39.33 -7.01
CA GLY A 308 -28.37 39.52 -5.57
C GLY A 308 -27.35 40.59 -5.18
N PRO A 309 -27.44 41.13 -3.97
CA PRO A 309 -26.49 42.12 -3.48
C PRO A 309 -25.10 41.52 -3.27
N LEU A 310 -24.05 42.32 -3.51
CA LEU A 310 -22.70 41.97 -3.10
C LEU A 310 -22.58 41.88 -1.57
N VAL A 311 -23.21 42.82 -0.85
CA VAL A 311 -23.34 42.87 0.61
C VAL A 311 -24.82 42.97 0.95
N GLN A 312 -25.34 42.05 1.76
CA GLN A 312 -26.76 42.03 2.13
C GLN A 312 -27.12 43.35 2.84
N PRO A 313 -28.03 44.17 2.27
CA PRO A 313 -28.43 45.42 2.90
C PRO A 313 -29.34 45.14 4.11
N THR A 314 -29.24 46.01 5.12
CA THR A 314 -30.20 46.04 6.23
C THR A 314 -31.59 46.40 5.72
N THR A 315 -32.62 45.90 6.39
CA THR A 315 -34.01 46.25 6.05
C THR A 315 -34.20 47.77 6.13
N PRO A 316 -34.47 48.48 5.02
CA PRO A 316 -34.58 49.93 5.05
C PRO A 316 -35.84 50.37 5.80
N VAL A 317 -35.73 51.49 6.50
CA VAL A 317 -36.83 52.16 7.17
C VAL A 317 -36.81 53.61 6.70
N VAL A 318 -37.84 54.02 5.96
CA VAL A 318 -37.90 55.33 5.32
C VAL A 318 -39.10 56.13 5.82
N SER A 319 -38.98 57.46 5.80
CA SER A 319 -40.12 58.36 6.01
C SER A 319 -40.27 59.37 4.89
N ASN A 320 -41.50 59.79 4.58
CA ASN A 320 -41.77 60.77 3.52
C ASN A 320 -41.45 62.23 3.90
N SER A 321 -40.59 62.44 4.90
CA SER A 321 -40.25 63.76 5.44
C SER A 321 -39.39 64.59 4.47
N SER A 322 -39.26 65.89 4.74
CA SER A 322 -38.43 66.80 3.94
C SER A 322 -36.93 66.43 3.99
N ASP A 323 -36.47 65.75 5.04
CA ASP A 323 -35.07 65.34 5.18
C ASP A 323 -34.74 64.17 4.25
N ILE A 324 -33.84 64.40 3.29
CA ILE A 324 -33.33 63.40 2.35
C ILE A 324 -32.78 62.18 3.08
N SER A 325 -32.13 62.35 4.25
CA SER A 325 -31.48 61.24 4.97
C SER A 325 -32.49 60.19 5.45
N SER A 326 -33.71 60.61 5.75
CA SER A 326 -34.83 59.77 6.19
C SER A 326 -35.57 59.08 5.05
N ARG A 327 -35.36 59.52 3.80
CA ARG A 327 -36.02 58.99 2.58
C ARG A 327 -35.20 57.94 1.83
N ILE A 328 -33.99 57.62 2.28
CA ILE A 328 -33.06 56.73 1.56
C ILE A 328 -33.49 55.27 1.72
N LEU A 329 -33.89 54.63 0.62
CA LEU A 329 -34.17 53.20 0.56
C LEU A 329 -32.87 52.38 0.50
N VAL A 330 -31.92 52.83 -0.31
CA VAL A 330 -30.66 52.13 -0.55
C VAL A 330 -29.57 53.16 -0.77
N LYS A 331 -28.40 52.95 -0.14
CA LYS A 331 -27.21 53.78 -0.33
C LYS A 331 -26.05 52.87 -0.71
N ASP A 332 -25.35 53.23 -1.78
CA ASP A 332 -24.11 52.60 -2.22
C ASP A 332 -24.19 51.06 -2.30
N MET A 333 -25.20 50.57 -3.03
CA MET A 333 -25.45 49.13 -3.18
C MET A 333 -25.04 48.68 -4.56
N THR A 334 -24.32 47.57 -4.61
CA THR A 334 -23.98 46.91 -5.87
C THR A 334 -24.68 45.56 -5.95
N LEU A 335 -25.51 45.42 -6.97
CA LEU A 335 -26.13 44.15 -7.35
C LEU A 335 -25.22 43.43 -8.34
N VAL A 336 -25.12 42.11 -8.18
CA VAL A 336 -24.32 41.26 -9.06
C VAL A 336 -25.19 40.07 -9.46
N ILE A 337 -25.08 39.64 -10.71
CA ILE A 337 -25.63 38.36 -11.15
C ILE A 337 -24.87 37.26 -10.41
N LYS A 338 -25.61 36.33 -9.80
CA LYS A 338 -25.05 35.19 -9.07
C LYS A 338 -25.51 33.88 -9.67
N ASP A 339 -24.64 32.87 -9.57
CA ASP A 339 -25.01 31.48 -9.84
C ASP A 339 -25.85 30.88 -8.69
N SER A 340 -26.16 29.57 -8.78
CA SER A 340 -26.90 28.84 -7.75
C SER A 340 -26.18 28.82 -6.40
N PHE A 341 -24.84 28.87 -6.39
CA PHE A 341 -23.98 28.80 -5.21
C PHE A 341 -23.63 30.20 -4.64
N GLY A 342 -24.11 31.27 -5.28
CA GLY A 342 -23.91 32.63 -4.83
C GLY A 342 -22.62 33.29 -5.33
N ASN A 343 -21.91 32.67 -6.27
CA ASN A 343 -20.72 33.23 -6.90
C ASN A 343 -21.10 34.30 -7.93
N PRO A 344 -20.31 35.37 -8.09
CA PRO A 344 -20.52 36.37 -9.14
C PRO A 344 -20.34 35.74 -10.53
N ALA A 345 -21.38 35.80 -11.36
CA ALA A 345 -21.47 35.19 -12.68
C ALA A 345 -21.88 36.23 -13.75
N GLY A 346 -21.86 35.84 -15.03
CA GLY A 346 -22.46 36.63 -16.11
C GLY A 346 -21.73 37.94 -16.42
N GLN A 347 -20.39 37.94 -16.39
CA GLN A 347 -19.57 39.13 -16.72
C GLN A 347 -19.74 39.56 -18.18
N GLU A 348 -20.14 38.64 -19.04
CA GLU A 348 -20.48 38.88 -20.45
C GLU A 348 -21.91 39.44 -20.64
N LEU A 349 -22.71 39.52 -19.58
CA LEU A 349 -24.10 39.94 -19.66
C LEU A 349 -24.24 41.44 -19.39
N SER A 350 -24.80 42.14 -20.37
CA SER A 350 -25.21 43.54 -20.26
C SER A 350 -26.71 43.66 -20.48
N GLY A 351 -27.36 44.56 -19.73
CA GLY A 351 -28.81 44.72 -19.77
C GLY A 351 -29.28 45.87 -18.88
N LYS A 352 -30.50 45.76 -18.37
CA LYS A 352 -31.07 46.75 -17.44
C LYS A 352 -31.70 46.06 -16.24
N VAL A 353 -31.59 46.66 -15.07
CA VAL A 353 -32.35 46.28 -13.88
C VAL A 353 -33.48 47.28 -13.70
N VAL A 354 -34.72 46.80 -13.74
CA VAL A 354 -35.91 47.58 -13.43
C VAL A 354 -36.23 47.40 -11.96
N VAL A 355 -36.16 48.49 -11.21
CA VAL A 355 -36.51 48.56 -9.80
C VAL A 355 -37.94 49.05 -9.69
N SER A 356 -38.79 48.31 -8.97
CA SER A 356 -40.19 48.66 -8.74
C SER A 356 -40.59 48.40 -7.30
N ILE A 357 -41.51 49.19 -6.77
CA ILE A 357 -42.07 48.99 -5.43
C ILE A 357 -43.36 48.18 -5.55
N GLY A 358 -43.46 47.09 -4.81
CA GLY A 358 -44.62 46.21 -4.73
C GLY A 358 -45.06 45.95 -3.30
N CYS A 359 -46.23 45.35 -3.13
CA CYS A 359 -46.72 44.91 -1.82
C CYS A 359 -46.32 43.45 -1.54
N PRO A 360 -45.98 43.10 -0.28
CA PRO A 360 -45.59 41.73 0.10
C PRO A 360 -46.71 40.70 -0.12
N ASP A 361 -47.98 41.09 0.01
CA ASP A 361 -49.13 40.17 0.04
C ASP A 361 -49.83 39.98 -1.32
N GLY A 362 -49.25 40.50 -2.41
CA GLY A 362 -49.84 40.39 -3.76
C GLY A 362 -51.13 41.20 -3.97
N GLU A 363 -51.64 41.87 -2.95
CA GLU A 363 -52.74 42.83 -3.07
C GLU A 363 -52.30 44.08 -3.84
N SER A 364 -53.11 44.48 -4.82
CA SER A 364 -52.96 45.75 -5.52
C SER A 364 -53.34 46.91 -4.60
N SER A 365 -52.41 47.29 -3.70
CA SER A 365 -52.58 48.48 -2.86
C SER A 365 -52.70 49.73 -3.74
N ARG A 366 -53.68 50.59 -3.42
CA ARG A 366 -53.95 51.83 -4.16
C ARG A 366 -52.91 52.93 -3.91
N CYS A 367 -52.02 52.76 -2.92
CA CYS A 367 -51.05 53.79 -2.47
C CYS A 367 -49.64 53.21 -2.32
N LEU A 368 -48.94 53.04 -3.44
CA LEU A 368 -47.53 52.64 -3.45
C LEU A 368 -46.62 53.87 -3.33
N PRO A 369 -45.55 53.81 -2.51
CA PRO A 369 -44.49 54.80 -2.52
C PRO A 369 -43.87 54.99 -3.90
N LEU A 370 -43.56 56.24 -4.23
CA LEU A 370 -42.96 56.65 -5.50
C LEU A 370 -41.53 57.10 -5.27
N PHE A 371 -40.70 56.95 -6.31
CA PHE A 371 -39.34 57.46 -6.32
C PHE A 371 -39.31 58.99 -6.48
N GLU A 372 -38.16 59.60 -6.20
CA GLU A 372 -37.93 61.06 -6.21
C GLU A 372 -38.48 61.80 -7.47
N ASP A 373 -38.47 61.14 -8.63
CA ASP A 373 -38.97 61.69 -9.91
C ASP A 373 -40.49 61.50 -10.13
N LYS A 374 -41.26 61.14 -9.10
CA LYS A 374 -42.69 60.75 -9.18
C LYS A 374 -42.95 59.54 -10.07
N THR A 375 -41.94 58.68 -10.25
CA THR A 375 -42.03 57.47 -11.05
C THR A 375 -42.29 56.24 -10.17
N SER A 376 -43.01 55.25 -10.72
CA SER A 376 -43.29 53.96 -10.06
C SER A 376 -42.20 52.92 -10.29
N SER A 377 -41.28 53.18 -11.23
CA SER A 377 -40.16 52.30 -11.52
C SER A 377 -38.93 53.12 -11.93
N PHE A 378 -37.76 52.60 -11.58
CA PHE A 378 -36.46 53.18 -11.87
C PHE A 378 -35.62 52.16 -12.65
N GLN A 379 -34.86 52.62 -13.65
CA GLN A 379 -34.03 51.73 -14.48
C GLN A 379 -32.55 52.00 -14.25
N ILE A 380 -31.79 50.92 -14.09
CA ILE A 380 -30.35 50.96 -13.85
C ILE A 380 -29.67 50.13 -14.93
N ASN A 381 -28.55 50.62 -15.46
CA ASN A 381 -27.76 49.84 -16.39
C ASN A 381 -27.07 48.69 -15.65
N LEU A 382 -27.11 47.51 -16.25
CA LEU A 382 -26.36 46.34 -15.81
C LEU A 382 -25.19 46.18 -16.78
N GLU A 383 -23.98 46.42 -16.32
CA GLU A 383 -22.74 46.33 -17.09
C GLU A 383 -21.85 45.28 -16.43
N GLU A 384 -21.31 44.37 -17.23
CA GLU A 384 -20.48 43.26 -16.75
C GLU A 384 -21.13 42.41 -15.63
N GLY A 385 -22.45 42.20 -15.73
CA GLY A 385 -23.22 41.49 -14.70
C GLY A 385 -23.37 42.24 -13.37
N ARG A 386 -23.03 43.54 -13.32
CA ARG A 386 -23.11 44.39 -12.13
C ARG A 386 -24.01 45.60 -12.36
N ALA A 387 -24.81 45.95 -11.36
CA ALA A 387 -25.60 47.18 -11.35
C ALA A 387 -25.29 47.94 -10.06
N HIS A 388 -24.73 49.13 -10.23
CA HIS A 388 -24.37 49.99 -9.11
C HIS A 388 -25.47 51.02 -8.84
N ILE A 389 -25.83 51.17 -7.57
CA ILE A 389 -26.89 52.06 -7.08
C ILE A 389 -26.27 52.99 -6.05
N SER A 390 -25.94 54.21 -6.48
CA SER A 390 -25.36 55.23 -5.59
C SER A 390 -26.33 55.63 -4.48
N ARG A 391 -27.58 55.92 -4.85
CA ARG A 391 -28.65 56.26 -3.91
C ARG A 391 -30.02 56.05 -4.54
N LEU A 392 -30.92 55.38 -3.81
CA LEU A 392 -32.33 55.25 -4.17
C LEU A 392 -33.18 55.87 -3.06
N VAL A 393 -34.07 56.79 -3.42
CA VAL A 393 -34.80 57.66 -2.47
C VAL A 393 -36.28 57.70 -2.83
N ILE A 394 -37.15 57.71 -1.83
CA ILE A 394 -38.59 57.98 -2.03
C ILE A 394 -38.84 59.49 -2.18
N MET A 395 -39.90 59.87 -2.91
CA MET A 395 -40.24 61.30 -3.05
C MET A 395 -40.67 61.92 -1.71
N GLU A 396 -40.43 63.22 -1.57
CA GLU A 396 -40.99 63.99 -0.46
C GLU A 396 -42.53 63.97 -0.54
N ASN A 397 -43.20 63.78 0.60
CA ASN A 397 -44.65 63.59 0.67
C ASN A 397 -45.16 62.44 -0.24
N SER A 398 -44.34 61.39 -0.41
CA SER A 398 -44.72 60.20 -1.18
C SER A 398 -46.06 59.63 -0.70
N PRO A 399 -46.93 59.18 -1.63
CA PRO A 399 -48.07 58.35 -1.27
C PRO A 399 -47.56 57.06 -0.61
N GLY A 400 -48.26 56.57 0.39
CA GLY A 400 -47.84 55.40 1.15
C GLY A 400 -48.62 55.30 2.45
N GLU A 401 -48.85 54.09 2.90
CA GLU A 401 -49.58 53.84 4.13
C GLU A 401 -48.61 53.80 5.31
N ASN A 402 -48.88 54.63 6.32
CA ASN A 402 -48.01 54.77 7.48
C ASN A 402 -47.90 53.45 8.25
N GLY A 403 -46.67 52.98 8.49
CA GLY A 403 -46.41 51.73 9.19
C GLY A 403 -46.57 50.47 8.32
N SER A 404 -46.81 50.62 7.01
CA SER A 404 -46.91 49.49 6.08
C SER A 404 -45.54 49.02 5.57
N ARG A 405 -45.50 47.74 5.17
CA ARG A 405 -44.32 47.07 4.62
C ARG A 405 -44.44 46.98 3.11
N TYR A 406 -43.35 47.24 2.41
CA TYR A 406 -43.29 47.21 0.95
C TYR A 406 -42.06 46.42 0.50
N ASN A 407 -42.12 45.82 -0.68
CA ASN A 407 -41.01 45.11 -1.30
C ASN A 407 -40.44 45.94 -2.44
N LEU A 408 -39.13 46.12 -2.43
CA LEU A 408 -38.39 46.70 -3.52
C LEU A 408 -37.87 45.57 -4.41
N ILE A 409 -38.45 45.45 -5.59
CA ILE A 409 -38.23 44.34 -6.52
C ILE A 409 -37.25 44.81 -7.60
N PHE A 410 -36.10 44.16 -7.67
CA PHE A 410 -35.06 44.40 -8.68
C PHE A 410 -35.14 43.31 -9.75
N LYS A 411 -35.77 43.63 -10.88
CA LYS A 411 -35.99 42.69 -11.98
C LYS A 411 -35.03 42.96 -13.14
N PRO A 412 -34.13 42.03 -13.48
CA PRO A 412 -33.31 42.15 -14.68
C PRO A 412 -34.15 42.00 -15.94
N LYS A 413 -33.90 42.84 -16.96
CA LYS A 413 -34.55 42.85 -18.28
C LYS A 413 -33.52 43.09 -19.38
N GLY A 414 -33.85 42.62 -20.59
CA GLY A 414 -33.00 42.83 -21.78
C GLY A 414 -31.73 41.98 -21.78
N LEU A 415 -31.73 40.86 -21.06
CA LEU A 415 -30.64 39.89 -21.08
C LEU A 415 -30.91 38.85 -22.18
N ASN A 416 -29.91 38.58 -23.03
CA ASN A 416 -29.99 37.54 -24.06
C ASN A 416 -29.81 36.13 -23.45
N LEU A 417 -30.62 35.78 -22.45
CA LEU A 417 -30.60 34.49 -21.75
C LEU A 417 -31.84 33.66 -22.10
N PRO A 418 -31.72 32.32 -22.23
CA PRO A 418 -32.85 31.43 -22.46
C PRO A 418 -33.81 31.32 -21.25
N THR A 419 -33.32 31.60 -20.04
CA THR A 419 -34.09 31.60 -18.79
C THR A 419 -34.01 32.97 -18.11
N SER A 420 -35.14 33.51 -17.66
CA SER A 420 -35.15 34.76 -16.89
C SER A 420 -34.48 34.56 -15.53
N LEU A 421 -33.54 35.43 -15.18
CA LEU A 421 -32.95 35.43 -13.84
C LEU A 421 -34.00 35.75 -12.78
N LEU A 422 -33.86 35.13 -11.60
CA LEU A 422 -34.70 35.44 -10.44
C LEU A 422 -34.44 36.87 -9.95
N PRO A 423 -35.49 37.68 -9.71
CA PRO A 423 -35.34 39.03 -9.19
C PRO A 423 -34.84 39.02 -7.73
N PHE A 424 -34.17 40.10 -7.34
CA PHE A 424 -33.85 40.33 -5.93
C PHE A 424 -34.99 41.14 -5.29
N GLU A 425 -35.42 40.76 -4.10
CA GLU A 425 -36.47 41.47 -3.36
C GLU A 425 -35.90 41.96 -2.02
N LEU A 426 -36.05 43.27 -1.76
CA LEU A 426 -35.66 43.91 -0.52
C LEU A 426 -36.88 44.51 0.16
N LEU A 427 -37.22 43.98 1.33
CA LEU A 427 -38.33 44.51 2.13
C LEU A 427 -37.91 45.81 2.82
N PHE A 428 -38.79 46.81 2.85
CA PHE A 428 -38.61 48.07 3.57
C PHE A 428 -39.89 48.50 4.31
N HIS A 429 -39.74 49.36 5.30
CA HIS A 429 -40.84 49.93 6.09
C HIS A 429 -41.01 51.42 5.78
N PHE A 430 -42.26 51.86 5.66
CA PHE A 430 -42.61 53.24 5.33
C PHE A 430 -43.31 53.92 6.51
N TYR A 431 -42.88 55.13 6.87
CA TYR A 431 -43.46 55.95 7.93
C TYR A 431 -43.74 57.38 7.46
N ASN A 432 -44.68 58.06 8.09
CA ASN A 432 -44.97 59.47 7.78
C ASN A 432 -44.15 60.44 8.65
N ASP A 433 -43.46 59.95 9.68
CA ASP A 433 -42.72 60.77 10.62
C ASP A 433 -41.27 60.28 10.80
N ALA A 434 -40.34 61.24 10.98
CA ALA A 434 -38.91 60.99 11.06
C ALA A 434 -38.48 60.37 12.41
N GLU A 435 -39.27 60.54 13.46
CA GLU A 435 -38.92 60.07 14.81
C GLU A 435 -39.19 58.57 14.97
N ASN A 436 -40.36 58.09 14.52
CA ASN A 436 -40.67 56.68 14.41
C ASN A 436 -39.77 55.99 13.39
N GLN A 437 -39.39 56.66 12.30
CA GLN A 437 -38.40 56.13 11.35
C GLN A 437 -37.05 55.84 12.03
N ARG A 438 -36.51 56.78 12.81
CA ARG A 438 -35.25 56.57 13.56
C ARG A 438 -35.39 55.41 14.55
N ARG A 439 -36.44 55.41 15.36
CA ARG A 439 -36.71 54.36 16.35
C ARG A 439 -36.82 52.97 15.71
N MET A 440 -37.55 52.87 14.60
CA MET A 440 -37.78 51.61 13.90
C MET A 440 -36.56 51.14 13.10
N SER A 441 -35.70 52.06 12.64
CA SER A 441 -34.41 51.73 12.01
C SER A 441 -33.43 51.10 12.99
N GLU A 442 -33.35 51.62 14.23
CA GLU A 442 -32.50 51.07 15.28
C GLU A 442 -32.96 49.69 15.72
N LEU A 443 -34.28 49.49 15.87
CA LEU A 443 -34.88 48.20 16.20
C LEU A 443 -34.66 47.17 15.07
N SER A 444 -34.81 47.58 13.81
CA SER A 444 -34.58 46.69 12.66
C SER A 444 -33.11 46.27 12.53
N ARG A 445 -32.16 47.18 12.80
CA ARG A 445 -30.73 46.84 12.81
C ARG A 445 -30.39 45.83 13.91
N LYS A 446 -30.87 46.07 15.14
CA LYS A 446 -30.67 45.13 16.26
C LYS A 446 -31.29 43.76 15.98
N ARG A 447 -32.48 43.71 15.37
CA ARG A 447 -33.11 42.47 14.93
C ARG A 447 -32.21 41.69 13.96
N ASP A 448 -31.69 42.35 12.93
CA ASP A 448 -30.85 41.71 11.90
C ASP A 448 -29.51 41.22 12.48
N GLU A 449 -28.91 41.95 13.42
CA GLU A 449 -27.71 41.54 14.17
C GLU A 449 -27.95 40.30 15.04
N LEU A 450 -29.06 40.28 15.79
CA LEU A 450 -29.46 39.14 16.63
C LEU A 450 -29.75 37.91 15.77
N LYS A 451 -30.50 38.07 14.67
CA LYS A 451 -30.82 36.99 13.73
C LYS A 451 -29.55 36.33 13.17
N ASN A 452 -28.62 37.13 12.66
CA ASN A 452 -27.35 36.63 12.13
C ASN A 452 -26.53 35.88 13.19
N SER A 453 -26.59 36.32 14.45
CA SER A 453 -25.87 35.67 15.54
C SER A 453 -26.51 34.34 15.95
N ILE A 454 -27.84 34.27 15.98
CA ILE A 454 -28.60 33.04 16.22
C ILE A 454 -28.35 32.02 15.10
N GLU A 455 -28.43 32.44 13.83
CA GLU A 455 -28.20 31.55 12.68
C GLU A 455 -26.78 30.96 12.69
N LYS A 456 -25.76 31.74 13.06
CA LYS A 456 -24.38 31.24 13.21
C LYS A 456 -24.27 30.18 14.31
N TYR A 457 -24.95 30.38 15.43
CA TYR A 457 -24.93 29.42 16.52
C TYR A 457 -25.69 28.13 16.17
N ASP A 458 -26.87 28.24 15.57
CA ASP A 458 -27.67 27.09 15.12
C ASP A 458 -26.89 26.28 14.06
N ALA A 459 -26.17 26.93 13.15
CA ALA A 459 -25.28 26.26 12.20
C ALA A 459 -24.17 25.46 12.91
N MET A 460 -23.51 26.04 13.92
CA MET A 460 -22.51 25.34 14.73
C MET A 460 -23.10 24.14 15.51
N CYS A 461 -24.32 24.27 16.03
CA CYS A 461 -25.01 23.14 16.68
C CYS A 461 -25.37 22.03 15.69
N SER A 462 -25.74 22.39 14.46
CA SER A 462 -26.08 21.42 13.42
C SER A 462 -24.88 20.55 13.02
N THR A 463 -23.71 21.15 12.81
CA THR A 463 -22.48 20.41 12.45
C THR A 463 -22.05 19.45 13.56
N PHE A 464 -22.21 19.85 14.81
CA PHE A 464 -21.93 18.97 15.95
C PHE A 464 -22.93 17.80 16.05
N CYS A 465 -24.21 18.05 15.82
CA CYS A 465 -25.22 17.00 15.75
C CYS A 465 -24.92 15.98 14.63
N GLU A 466 -24.45 16.45 13.48
CA GLU A 466 -24.03 15.59 12.36
C GLU A 466 -22.81 14.74 12.71
N LEU A 467 -21.80 15.33 13.36
CA LEU A 467 -20.63 14.60 13.84
C LEU A 467 -21.03 13.47 14.78
N ARG A 468 -21.90 13.75 15.77
CA ARG A 468 -22.38 12.75 16.73
C ARG A 468 -23.14 11.63 16.03
N LYS A 469 -24.08 11.96 15.13
CA LYS A 469 -24.80 10.97 14.33
C LYS A 469 -23.85 10.10 13.51
N GLY A 470 -22.83 10.70 12.90
CA GLY A 470 -21.78 9.97 12.17
C GLY A 470 -21.04 8.96 13.05
N LEU A 471 -20.64 9.36 14.26
CA LEU A 471 -19.97 8.48 15.22
C LEU A 471 -20.90 7.35 15.69
N THR A 472 -22.18 7.63 15.97
CA THR A 472 -23.16 6.59 16.34
C THR A 472 -23.35 5.56 15.24
N ILE A 473 -23.46 5.98 13.97
CA ILE A 473 -23.58 5.07 12.82
C ILE A 473 -22.32 4.21 12.69
N GLN A 474 -21.12 4.79 12.89
CA GLN A 474 -19.87 4.03 12.88
C GLN A 474 -19.81 2.98 13.99
N LEU A 475 -20.27 3.31 15.21
CA LEU A 475 -20.34 2.33 16.31
C LEU A 475 -21.26 1.16 15.98
N GLN A 476 -22.43 1.44 15.37
CA GLN A 476 -23.37 0.39 14.97
C GLN A 476 -22.79 -0.53 13.89
N ASP A 477 -22.14 0.03 12.86
CA ASP A 477 -21.47 -0.74 11.80
C ASP A 477 -20.31 -1.60 12.36
N ILE A 478 -19.53 -1.07 13.31
CA ILE A 478 -18.46 -1.81 13.97
C ILE A 478 -19.04 -2.95 14.83
N ALA A 479 -20.14 -2.72 15.56
CA ALA A 479 -20.80 -3.74 16.38
C ALA A 479 -21.40 -4.87 15.52
N GLU A 480 -21.99 -4.56 14.37
CA GLU A 480 -22.45 -5.56 13.39
C GLU A 480 -21.28 -6.39 12.83
N LYS A 481 -20.14 -5.75 12.54
CA LYS A 481 -18.90 -6.45 12.13
C LYS A 481 -18.32 -7.31 13.24
N GLU A 482 -18.40 -6.87 14.49
CA GLU A 482 -17.94 -7.65 15.64
C GLU A 482 -18.79 -8.91 15.83
N THR A 483 -20.12 -8.76 15.79
CA THR A 483 -21.07 -9.88 15.98
C THR A 483 -20.96 -10.91 14.86
N THR A 484 -20.87 -10.48 13.61
CA THR A 484 -20.66 -11.38 12.46
C THR A 484 -19.35 -12.15 12.58
N LEU A 485 -18.25 -11.49 12.97
CA LEU A 485 -16.96 -12.15 13.19
C LEU A 485 -17.03 -13.15 14.36
N ARG A 486 -17.76 -12.83 15.44
CA ARG A 486 -17.96 -13.75 16.57
C ARG A 486 -18.71 -15.02 16.16
N VAL A 487 -19.70 -14.91 15.28
CA VAL A 487 -20.40 -16.08 14.70
C VAL A 487 -19.47 -16.91 13.81
N GLU A 488 -18.53 -16.28 13.10
CA GLU A 488 -17.51 -17.02 12.34
C GLU A 488 -16.53 -17.76 13.26
N MET A 489 -16.15 -17.16 14.38
CA MET A 489 -15.29 -17.76 15.39
C MET A 489 -15.94 -18.98 16.06
N SER A 490 -17.22 -18.89 16.44
CA SER A 490 -17.92 -20.01 17.07
C SER A 490 -18.01 -21.24 16.15
N LYS A 491 -18.22 -21.03 14.84
CA LYS A 491 -18.16 -22.10 13.81
C LYS A 491 -16.80 -22.79 13.73
N ARG A 492 -15.73 -22.15 14.19
CA ARG A 492 -14.34 -22.66 14.17
C ARG A 492 -13.87 -23.15 15.54
N ASN A 493 -14.80 -23.47 16.45
CA ASN A 493 -14.54 -23.91 17.83
C ASN A 493 -13.80 -22.88 18.70
N LEU A 494 -13.98 -21.58 18.43
CA LEU A 494 -13.57 -20.49 19.30
C LEU A 494 -14.82 -19.83 19.88
N ASP A 495 -15.26 -20.29 21.05
CA ASP A 495 -16.45 -19.72 21.68
C ASP A 495 -16.05 -18.54 22.57
N ILE A 496 -16.37 -17.33 22.11
CA ILE A 496 -16.17 -16.09 22.87
C ILE A 496 -17.56 -15.61 23.28
N SER A 497 -18.01 -16.01 24.47
CA SER A 497 -19.37 -15.74 24.96
C SER A 497 -19.60 -14.25 25.24
N HIS A 498 -18.56 -13.51 25.60
CA HIS A 498 -18.63 -12.08 25.95
C HIS A 498 -17.47 -11.30 25.33
N PRO A 499 -17.63 -9.98 25.06
CA PRO A 499 -16.53 -9.14 24.58
C PRO A 499 -15.35 -9.20 25.56
N LEU A 500 -14.24 -9.79 25.12
CA LEU A 500 -13.03 -9.89 25.92
C LEU A 500 -12.25 -8.57 25.92
N PRO A 501 -11.60 -8.20 27.04
CA PRO A 501 -10.62 -7.12 27.08
C PRO A 501 -9.46 -7.38 26.11
N SER A 502 -8.86 -6.31 25.58
CA SER A 502 -7.68 -6.39 24.69
C SER A 502 -6.52 -7.22 25.28
N SER A 503 -6.32 -7.13 26.60
CA SER A 503 -5.33 -7.93 27.34
C SER A 503 -5.55 -9.44 27.24
N ASP A 504 -6.81 -9.88 27.25
CA ASP A 504 -7.15 -11.30 27.25
C ASP A 504 -7.15 -11.87 25.83
N ILE A 505 -7.49 -11.06 24.84
CA ILE A 505 -7.27 -11.40 23.42
C ILE A 505 -5.78 -11.61 23.15
N ASP A 506 -4.92 -10.75 23.69
CA ASP A 506 -3.47 -10.88 23.55
C ASP A 506 -2.90 -12.14 24.23
N LYS A 507 -3.44 -12.54 25.39
CA LYS A 507 -3.10 -13.82 26.00
C LYS A 507 -3.51 -14.98 25.10
N LEU A 508 -4.73 -14.98 24.58
CA LEU A 508 -5.24 -16.05 23.73
C LEU A 508 -4.44 -16.21 22.42
N ILE A 509 -4.04 -15.09 21.80
CA ILE A 509 -3.15 -15.08 20.64
C ILE A 509 -1.79 -15.68 21.02
N ARG A 510 -1.20 -15.28 22.15
CA ARG A 510 0.08 -15.85 22.62
C ARG A 510 -0.01 -17.35 22.85
N ASP A 511 -1.03 -17.83 23.56
CA ASP A 511 -1.19 -19.24 23.90
C ASP A 511 -1.33 -20.10 22.63
N LYS A 512 -2.15 -19.67 21.67
CA LYS A 512 -2.30 -20.36 20.37
C LYS A 512 -1.08 -20.27 19.48
N THR A 513 -0.32 -19.17 19.58
CA THR A 513 0.96 -19.05 18.88
C THR A 513 1.98 -20.05 19.43
N ILE A 514 2.08 -20.18 20.75
CA ILE A 514 2.93 -21.17 21.41
C ILE A 514 2.51 -22.59 21.02
N GLU A 515 1.20 -22.88 20.95
CA GLU A 515 0.69 -24.17 20.50
C GLU A 515 1.09 -24.47 19.04
N ALA A 516 0.92 -23.49 18.13
CA ALA A 516 1.30 -23.62 16.73
C ALA A 516 2.82 -23.83 16.58
N GLU A 517 3.64 -23.07 17.30
CA GLU A 517 5.10 -23.24 17.32
C GLU A 517 5.51 -24.61 17.86
N THR A 518 4.83 -25.10 18.89
CA THR A 518 5.09 -26.43 19.46
C THR A 518 4.86 -27.51 18.42
N ILE A 519 3.76 -27.44 17.66
CA ILE A 519 3.48 -28.37 16.55
C ILE A 519 4.52 -28.23 15.44
N GLU A 520 4.94 -27.01 15.10
CA GLU A 520 5.94 -26.77 14.06
C GLU A 520 7.31 -27.36 14.39
N ARG A 521 7.72 -27.33 15.66
CA ARG A 521 9.00 -27.86 16.16
C ARG A 521 9.06 -29.39 16.25
N VAL A 522 7.93 -30.10 16.21
CA VAL A 522 7.91 -31.57 16.21
C VAL A 522 8.71 -32.10 14.99
N PRO A 523 9.69 -33.00 15.19
CA PRO A 523 10.45 -33.59 14.09
C PRO A 523 9.53 -34.31 13.10
N ARG A 524 9.72 -34.05 11.81
CA ARG A 524 8.95 -34.66 10.71
C ARG A 524 9.90 -35.10 9.62
N ARG A 525 9.47 -36.08 8.81
CA ARG A 525 10.20 -36.42 7.58
C ARG A 525 10.29 -35.20 6.69
N LYS A 526 11.50 -34.89 6.25
CA LYS A 526 11.81 -33.86 5.24
C LYS A 526 12.63 -34.51 4.15
N PHE A 527 12.42 -34.08 2.92
CA PHE A 527 13.30 -34.47 1.82
C PHE A 527 14.71 -33.92 2.11
N SER A 528 15.71 -34.79 2.11
CA SER A 528 17.03 -34.49 2.70
C SER A 528 17.94 -33.69 1.78
N VAL A 529 17.60 -33.56 0.49
CA VAL A 529 18.43 -32.84 -0.48
C VAL A 529 18.14 -31.35 -0.38
N THR A 530 19.16 -30.52 -0.29
CA THR A 530 18.99 -29.07 -0.22
C THR A 530 18.59 -28.49 -1.57
N ASN A 531 17.59 -27.62 -1.60
CA ASN A 531 17.21 -26.94 -2.83
C ASN A 531 18.22 -25.84 -3.20
N LYS A 532 19.03 -26.10 -4.23
CA LYS A 532 20.08 -25.17 -4.71
C LYS A 532 19.65 -24.32 -5.90
N PHE A 533 18.45 -24.56 -6.44
CA PHE A 533 17.98 -23.93 -7.66
C PHE A 533 16.64 -23.23 -7.39
N GLY A 534 16.58 -21.94 -7.71
CA GLY A 534 15.41 -21.09 -7.51
C GLY A 534 15.32 -20.01 -8.59
N GLY A 535 14.11 -19.57 -8.88
CA GLY A 535 13.83 -18.57 -9.91
C GLY A 535 12.37 -18.63 -10.35
N PRO A 536 11.88 -17.61 -11.08
CA PRO A 536 10.48 -17.56 -11.53
C PRO A 536 10.11 -18.73 -12.47
N ASP A 537 11.07 -19.20 -13.28
CA ASP A 537 10.87 -20.28 -14.25
C ASP A 537 11.21 -21.68 -13.69
N VAL A 538 11.62 -21.79 -12.43
CA VAL A 538 11.98 -23.06 -11.79
C VAL A 538 10.90 -23.41 -10.76
N LEU A 539 10.22 -24.55 -10.95
CA LEU A 539 9.24 -25.06 -9.99
C LEU A 539 9.91 -25.68 -8.77
N GLY A 540 11.02 -26.38 -8.98
CA GLY A 540 11.81 -27.02 -7.92
C GLY A 540 12.09 -28.50 -8.19
N MET A 541 12.79 -29.15 -7.26
CA MET A 541 13.06 -30.59 -7.35
C MET A 541 11.83 -31.43 -7.04
N VAL A 542 11.65 -32.55 -7.75
CA VAL A 542 10.50 -33.46 -7.58
C VAL A 542 10.23 -33.79 -6.11
N GLY A 543 11.26 -34.15 -5.33
CA GLY A 543 11.12 -34.47 -3.90
C GLY A 543 10.61 -33.34 -2.99
N HIS A 544 10.68 -32.07 -3.45
CA HIS A 544 10.16 -30.90 -2.74
C HIS A 544 8.77 -30.46 -3.20
N LEU A 545 8.30 -30.93 -4.37
CA LEU A 545 7.03 -30.47 -4.96
C LEU A 545 5.80 -31.09 -4.29
N ALA A 546 5.97 -32.22 -3.61
CA ALA A 546 4.89 -32.94 -2.93
C ALA A 546 5.28 -33.42 -1.53
N LEU A 547 4.25 -33.61 -0.72
CA LEU A 547 4.31 -34.16 0.63
C LEU A 547 3.38 -35.37 0.71
N ILE A 548 3.72 -36.34 1.55
CA ILE A 548 2.93 -37.56 1.76
C ILE A 548 2.74 -37.77 3.26
N LEU A 549 1.49 -37.95 3.67
CA LEU A 549 1.12 -38.15 5.08
C LEU A 549 1.42 -39.57 5.58
N ASP A 550 1.11 -40.60 4.79
CA ASP A 550 1.33 -42.02 5.10
C ASP A 550 2.81 -42.40 4.90
N ASP A 551 3.47 -42.87 5.95
CA ASP A 551 4.90 -43.22 5.94
C ASP A 551 5.22 -44.42 5.03
N ASP A 552 4.33 -45.42 4.98
CA ASP A 552 4.50 -46.59 4.12
C ASP A 552 4.30 -46.21 2.66
N ALA A 553 3.28 -45.39 2.37
CA ALA A 553 3.08 -44.82 1.04
C ALA A 553 4.29 -43.96 0.62
N ALA A 554 4.79 -43.11 1.52
CA ALA A 554 5.95 -42.27 1.24
C ALA A 554 7.19 -43.09 0.92
N ARG A 555 7.43 -44.17 1.67
CA ARG A 555 8.54 -45.10 1.45
C ARG A 555 8.50 -45.71 0.05
N VAL A 556 7.36 -46.28 -0.35
CA VAL A 556 7.26 -47.06 -1.59
C VAL A 556 7.13 -46.19 -2.83
N ILE A 557 6.46 -45.03 -2.73
CA ILE A 557 6.35 -44.06 -3.81
C ILE A 557 7.70 -43.37 -4.05
N SER A 558 8.40 -42.95 -2.99
CA SER A 558 9.74 -42.35 -3.15
C SER A 558 10.75 -43.36 -3.71
N TRP A 559 10.66 -44.63 -3.30
CA TRP A 559 11.46 -45.69 -3.91
C TRP A 559 11.12 -45.95 -5.39
N HIS A 560 9.84 -45.82 -5.76
CA HIS A 560 9.43 -45.93 -7.16
C HIS A 560 10.04 -44.83 -8.02
N LEU A 561 10.17 -43.62 -7.46
CA LEU A 561 10.71 -42.43 -8.11
C LEU A 561 12.19 -42.18 -7.82
N VAL A 562 12.93 -43.12 -7.21
CA VAL A 562 14.27 -42.85 -6.67
C VAL A 562 15.25 -42.28 -7.71
N GLY A 563 15.07 -42.61 -8.99
CA GLY A 563 15.88 -42.10 -10.10
C GLY A 563 15.50 -40.69 -10.57
N ASP A 564 14.35 -40.18 -10.15
CA ASP A 564 13.75 -38.90 -10.58
C ASP A 564 13.56 -37.90 -9.42
N MET A 565 13.72 -38.33 -8.16
CA MET A 565 13.46 -37.48 -6.97
C MET A 565 14.30 -36.19 -6.94
N ASP A 566 15.52 -36.25 -7.47
CA ASP A 566 16.45 -35.11 -7.53
C ASP A 566 16.29 -34.30 -8.83
N CYS A 567 15.39 -34.69 -9.74
CA CYS A 567 15.18 -34.00 -11.01
C CYS A 567 14.54 -32.62 -10.77
N ILE A 568 15.07 -31.60 -11.45
CA ILE A 568 14.58 -30.22 -11.35
C ILE A 568 13.52 -29.97 -12.39
N ILE A 569 12.36 -29.51 -11.96
CA ILE A 569 11.26 -29.12 -12.83
C ILE A 569 11.32 -27.63 -13.11
N THR A 570 11.25 -27.28 -14.40
CA THR A 570 11.19 -25.91 -14.91
C THR A 570 9.91 -25.69 -15.71
N ARG A 571 9.45 -24.45 -15.82
CA ARG A 571 8.26 -24.09 -16.61
C ARG A 571 8.54 -24.15 -18.11
N THR A 572 9.75 -23.77 -18.52
CA THR A 572 10.15 -23.63 -19.92
C THR A 572 11.36 -24.48 -20.27
N THR A 573 11.45 -24.92 -21.52
CA THR A 573 12.58 -25.69 -22.04
C THR A 573 13.88 -24.90 -22.00
N GLU A 574 13.85 -23.58 -22.19
CA GLU A 574 15.02 -22.71 -22.12
C GLU A 574 15.63 -22.68 -20.72
N ALA A 575 14.79 -22.68 -19.67
CA ALA A 575 15.25 -22.72 -18.29
C ALA A 575 15.88 -24.08 -17.96
N ALA A 576 15.28 -25.20 -18.40
CA ALA A 576 15.89 -26.53 -18.27
C ALA A 576 17.27 -26.60 -18.94
N GLN A 577 17.38 -26.11 -20.19
CA GLN A 577 18.65 -26.12 -20.93
C GLN A 577 19.72 -25.24 -20.29
N ARG A 578 19.33 -24.14 -19.65
CA ARG A 578 20.25 -23.29 -18.88
C ARG A 578 20.85 -24.08 -17.72
N ILE A 579 20.01 -24.64 -16.85
CA ILE A 579 20.45 -25.42 -15.69
C ILE A 579 21.29 -26.64 -16.12
N TYR A 580 20.91 -27.31 -17.21
CA TYR A 580 21.70 -28.41 -17.76
C TYR A 580 23.12 -27.96 -18.15
N ARG A 581 23.26 -26.80 -18.82
CA ARG A 581 24.57 -26.25 -19.19
C ARG A 581 25.38 -25.81 -17.97
N ASP A 582 24.75 -25.11 -17.03
CA ASP A 582 25.41 -24.58 -15.84
C ASP A 582 25.95 -25.69 -14.95
N THR A 583 25.22 -26.81 -14.87
CA THR A 583 25.62 -28.01 -14.12
C THR A 583 26.47 -28.97 -14.94
N ARG A 584 26.87 -28.61 -16.17
CA ARG A 584 27.64 -29.46 -17.11
C ARG A 584 27.02 -30.84 -17.34
N GLY A 585 25.69 -30.90 -17.34
CA GLY A 585 24.90 -32.12 -17.55
C GLY A 585 24.87 -33.09 -16.37
N VAL A 586 25.40 -32.71 -15.20
CA VAL A 586 25.36 -33.54 -13.99
C VAL A 586 23.94 -33.60 -13.40
N GLN A 587 23.18 -32.51 -13.49
CA GLN A 587 21.86 -32.39 -12.89
C GLN A 587 20.76 -32.80 -13.88
N GLN A 588 19.87 -33.68 -13.43
CA GLN A 588 18.65 -34.01 -14.17
C GLN A 588 17.67 -32.84 -14.15
N VAL A 589 17.11 -32.53 -15.32
CA VAL A 589 16.16 -31.43 -15.52
C VAL A 589 15.00 -31.91 -16.41
N MET A 590 13.81 -31.37 -16.17
CA MET A 590 12.63 -31.58 -16.99
C MET A 590 11.86 -30.26 -17.13
N ALA A 591 11.39 -29.97 -18.35
CA ALA A 591 10.60 -28.77 -18.63
C ALA A 591 9.13 -29.12 -18.82
N LEU A 592 8.23 -28.37 -18.18
CA LEU A 592 6.80 -28.63 -18.22
C LEU A 592 6.19 -28.50 -19.61
N ASP A 593 6.65 -27.54 -20.40
CA ASP A 593 6.20 -27.32 -21.78
C ASP A 593 6.53 -28.50 -22.74
N SER A 594 7.44 -29.38 -22.34
CA SER A 594 7.78 -30.61 -23.06
C SER A 594 7.00 -31.85 -22.63
N ILE A 595 6.14 -31.75 -21.60
CA ILE A 595 5.39 -32.88 -21.05
C ILE A 595 4.03 -33.01 -21.74
N LEU A 596 3.78 -34.16 -22.36
CA LEU A 596 2.46 -34.54 -22.85
C LEU A 596 1.76 -35.46 -21.85
N VAL A 597 0.70 -34.97 -21.19
CA VAL A 597 -0.13 -35.78 -20.29
C VAL A 597 -1.55 -35.90 -20.84
N PRO A 598 -2.17 -37.10 -20.84
CA PRO A 598 -3.56 -37.26 -21.24
C PRO A 598 -4.50 -36.40 -20.38
N PRO A 599 -5.43 -35.65 -20.97
CA PRO A 599 -6.38 -34.84 -20.20
C PRO A 599 -7.37 -35.73 -19.43
N GLY A 600 -7.74 -35.30 -18.22
CA GLY A 600 -8.80 -35.88 -17.40
C GLY A 600 -8.37 -36.84 -16.27
N LYS A 601 -9.24 -37.00 -15.28
CA LYS A 601 -9.10 -38.03 -14.22
C LYS A 601 -9.72 -39.32 -14.73
N ARG A 602 -8.91 -40.37 -14.92
CA ARG A 602 -9.44 -41.72 -15.19
C ARG A 602 -9.79 -42.41 -13.88
N PRO A 603 -10.94 -43.10 -13.79
CA PRO A 603 -11.27 -43.90 -12.62
C PRO A 603 -10.33 -45.11 -12.53
N LEU A 604 -10.28 -45.74 -11.35
CA LEU A 604 -9.51 -46.96 -11.13
C LEU A 604 -9.87 -48.04 -12.15
N PRO A 605 -8.93 -48.92 -12.56
CA PRO A 605 -9.17 -49.87 -13.66
C PRO A 605 -10.36 -50.81 -13.48
N HIS A 606 -10.76 -51.11 -12.24
CA HIS A 606 -11.92 -51.96 -11.95
C HIS A 606 -13.26 -51.20 -12.04
N ILE A 607 -13.26 -49.88 -12.24
CA ILE A 607 -14.46 -49.05 -12.34
C ILE A 607 -14.65 -48.61 -13.80
N ARG A 608 -15.80 -48.97 -14.38
CA ARG A 608 -16.18 -48.58 -15.75
C ARG A 608 -17.58 -48.00 -15.74
N ASN A 609 -17.76 -46.81 -16.33
CA ASN A 609 -19.03 -46.08 -16.36
C ASN A 609 -19.68 -45.88 -14.97
N GLY A 610 -18.85 -45.70 -13.92
CA GLY A 610 -19.33 -45.52 -12.54
C GLY A 610 -19.68 -46.82 -11.81
N CYS A 611 -19.63 -47.98 -12.47
CA CYS A 611 -19.87 -49.28 -11.85
C CYS A 611 -18.56 -50.06 -11.65
N ALA A 612 -18.42 -50.72 -10.50
CA ALA A 612 -17.31 -51.64 -10.25
C ALA A 612 -17.55 -52.96 -10.99
N LEU A 613 -16.59 -53.38 -11.82
CA LEU A 613 -16.60 -54.65 -12.56
C LEU A 613 -16.40 -55.85 -11.63
N PHE A 614 -15.68 -55.65 -10.53
CA PHE A 614 -15.50 -56.58 -9.44
C PHE A 614 -15.09 -55.83 -8.17
N SER A 615 -15.24 -56.48 -7.01
CA SER A 615 -14.82 -55.93 -5.72
C SER A 615 -13.38 -56.37 -5.40
N PRO A 616 -12.42 -55.44 -5.27
CA PRO A 616 -11.06 -55.77 -4.90
C PRO A 616 -10.97 -56.29 -3.46
N VAL A 617 -10.05 -57.23 -3.20
CA VAL A 617 -9.83 -57.83 -1.86
C VAL A 617 -8.99 -56.93 -0.95
N GLY A 618 -8.49 -55.80 -1.47
CA GLY A 618 -7.81 -54.74 -0.71
C GLY A 618 -8.25 -53.35 -1.18
N ASN A 619 -7.54 -52.30 -0.74
CA ASN A 619 -7.88 -50.91 -1.04
C ASN A 619 -6.96 -50.29 -2.14
N PRO A 620 -7.31 -50.42 -3.43
CA PRO A 620 -6.56 -49.79 -4.51
C PRO A 620 -6.77 -48.26 -4.50
N VAL A 621 -5.68 -47.51 -4.39
CA VAL A 621 -5.68 -46.03 -4.52
C VAL A 621 -4.63 -45.62 -5.54
N TYR A 622 -4.86 -44.58 -6.34
CA TYR A 622 -3.77 -44.07 -7.18
C TYR A 622 -2.70 -43.39 -6.33
N ALA A 623 -1.42 -43.71 -6.60
CA ALA A 623 -0.30 -43.16 -5.85
C ALA A 623 -0.25 -41.62 -5.87
N LYS A 624 -0.66 -41.01 -7.00
CA LYS A 624 -0.72 -39.55 -7.15
C LYS A 624 -1.78 -38.88 -6.27
N ASP A 625 -2.85 -39.59 -5.90
CA ASP A 625 -3.95 -39.04 -5.10
C ASP A 625 -3.55 -38.92 -3.61
N LEU A 626 -2.42 -39.51 -3.21
CA LEU A 626 -1.84 -39.41 -1.87
C LEU A 626 -0.86 -38.24 -1.73
N LEU A 627 -0.55 -37.54 -2.83
CA LEU A 627 0.37 -36.42 -2.85
C LEU A 627 -0.34 -35.13 -2.45
N ILE A 628 0.29 -34.36 -1.56
CA ILE A 628 -0.11 -33.01 -1.18
C ILE A 628 0.90 -32.03 -1.77
N TYR A 629 0.48 -31.22 -2.74
CA TYR A 629 1.41 -30.32 -3.45
C TYR A 629 1.74 -29.08 -2.61
N SER A 630 3.03 -28.72 -2.58
CA SER A 630 3.53 -27.57 -1.80
C SER A 630 3.55 -26.24 -2.57
N GLY A 631 3.14 -26.25 -3.84
CA GLY A 631 3.23 -25.11 -4.76
C GLY A 631 2.07 -25.07 -5.75
N ASP A 632 2.35 -24.62 -6.98
CA ASP A 632 1.37 -24.52 -8.08
C ASP A 632 0.68 -25.87 -8.35
N LEU A 633 -0.58 -25.98 -7.92
CA LEU A 633 -1.38 -27.20 -7.97
C LEU A 633 -1.48 -27.80 -9.37
N GLN A 634 -1.64 -26.96 -10.40
CA GLN A 634 -1.82 -27.44 -11.78
C GLN A 634 -0.50 -27.97 -12.36
N SER A 635 0.58 -27.21 -12.16
CA SER A 635 1.91 -27.59 -12.58
C SER A 635 2.37 -28.88 -11.90
N CYS A 636 2.26 -28.97 -10.57
CA CYS A 636 2.64 -30.17 -9.82
C CYS A 636 1.80 -31.39 -10.22
N ASP A 637 0.49 -31.22 -10.43
CA ASP A 637 -0.37 -32.32 -10.90
C ASP A 637 0.08 -32.86 -12.27
N LEU A 638 0.52 -31.99 -13.19
CA LEU A 638 1.06 -32.40 -14.48
C LEU A 638 2.36 -33.21 -14.32
N VAL A 639 3.29 -32.72 -13.48
CA VAL A 639 4.55 -33.39 -13.15
C VAL A 639 4.30 -34.81 -12.66
N PHE A 640 3.48 -34.97 -11.62
CA PHE A 640 3.29 -36.26 -10.98
C PHE A 640 2.41 -37.21 -11.81
N LYS A 641 1.53 -36.70 -12.67
CA LYS A 641 0.87 -37.53 -13.68
C LYS A 641 1.85 -38.12 -14.69
N ASN A 642 2.92 -37.39 -15.06
CA ASN A 642 3.97 -37.92 -15.92
C ASN A 642 4.81 -39.00 -15.20
N PHE A 643 5.30 -38.71 -13.99
CA PHE A 643 6.18 -39.62 -13.25
C PHE A 643 5.46 -40.86 -12.71
N LEU A 644 4.27 -40.71 -12.10
CA LEU A 644 3.55 -41.83 -11.47
C LEU A 644 2.53 -42.50 -12.41
N GLY A 645 2.10 -41.80 -13.46
CA GLY A 645 1.10 -42.31 -14.40
C GLY A 645 -0.18 -42.78 -13.70
N PHE A 646 -0.47 -44.08 -13.88
CA PHE A 646 -1.61 -44.78 -13.27
C PHE A 646 -1.17 -45.79 -12.20
N THR A 647 -0.01 -45.58 -11.57
CA THR A 647 0.49 -46.46 -10.52
C THR A 647 -0.48 -46.53 -9.34
N ILE A 648 -0.76 -47.74 -8.87
CA ILE A 648 -1.72 -48.02 -7.79
C ILE A 648 -0.94 -48.38 -6.53
N LEU A 649 -1.37 -47.87 -5.38
CA LEU A 649 -0.99 -48.34 -4.06
C LEU A 649 -2.05 -49.32 -3.54
N MET A 650 -1.60 -50.44 -2.99
CA MET A 650 -2.40 -51.51 -2.40
C MET A 650 -1.89 -51.81 -0.99
N ASP A 651 -2.66 -52.53 -0.19
CA ASP A 651 -2.28 -52.89 1.19
C ASP A 651 -1.12 -53.89 1.20
N ASP A 652 -1.31 -55.07 0.63
CA ASP A 652 -0.37 -56.20 0.67
C ASP A 652 -0.17 -56.88 -0.69
N LEU A 653 0.82 -57.79 -0.76
CA LEU A 653 1.17 -58.50 -2.01
C LEU A 653 0.07 -59.47 -2.50
N THR A 654 -0.66 -60.10 -1.59
CA THR A 654 -1.74 -61.04 -1.93
C THR A 654 -2.90 -60.29 -2.58
N SER A 655 -3.30 -59.17 -1.97
CA SER A 655 -4.30 -58.25 -2.52
C SER A 655 -3.88 -57.70 -3.88
N ALA A 656 -2.62 -57.32 -4.06
CA ALA A 656 -2.10 -56.79 -5.33
C ALA A 656 -2.11 -57.82 -6.47
N THR A 657 -1.70 -59.06 -6.18
CA THR A 657 -1.69 -60.15 -7.18
C THR A 657 -3.09 -60.61 -7.54
N ASN A 658 -4.01 -60.72 -6.57
CA ASN A 658 -5.42 -60.99 -6.79
C ASN A 658 -6.10 -59.90 -7.63
N TYR A 659 -5.85 -58.63 -7.31
CA TYR A 659 -6.37 -57.49 -8.06
C TYR A 659 -5.90 -57.50 -9.53
N ARG A 660 -4.61 -57.79 -9.75
CA ARG A 660 -4.08 -57.94 -11.10
C ARG A 660 -4.75 -59.09 -11.86
N LYS A 661 -4.91 -60.25 -11.22
CA LYS A 661 -5.55 -61.43 -11.83
C LYS A 661 -6.97 -61.09 -12.31
N ALA A 662 -7.77 -60.45 -11.44
CA ALA A 662 -9.13 -60.02 -11.78
C ALA A 662 -9.16 -59.00 -12.94
N LEU A 663 -8.22 -58.06 -13.01
CA LEU A 663 -8.12 -57.13 -14.14
C LEU A 663 -7.82 -57.84 -15.46
N VAL A 664 -6.89 -58.80 -15.45
CA VAL A 664 -6.51 -59.56 -16.64
C VAL A 664 -7.65 -60.45 -17.13
N GLU A 665 -8.37 -61.10 -16.20
CA GLU A 665 -9.58 -61.90 -16.52
C GLU A 665 -10.65 -61.04 -17.21
N ASN A 666 -10.78 -59.77 -16.80
CA ASN A 666 -11.68 -58.79 -17.42
C ASN A 666 -11.10 -58.11 -18.68
N ARG A 667 -9.94 -58.56 -19.18
CA ARG A 667 -9.22 -58.02 -20.36
C ARG A 667 -8.84 -56.53 -20.22
N ILE A 668 -8.46 -56.10 -19.01
CA ILE A 668 -8.06 -54.73 -18.70
C ILE A 668 -6.55 -54.66 -18.45
N ASN A 669 -5.90 -53.66 -19.05
CA ASN A 669 -4.48 -53.41 -18.82
C ASN A 669 -4.24 -52.97 -17.36
N CYS A 670 -3.43 -53.74 -16.64
CA CYS A 670 -3.10 -53.47 -15.25
C CYS A 670 -1.80 -52.64 -15.14
N PRO A 671 -1.84 -51.44 -14.53
CA PRO A 671 -0.65 -50.63 -14.28
C PRO A 671 0.25 -51.28 -13.21
N THR A 672 1.40 -50.66 -12.94
CA THR A 672 2.24 -51.07 -11.81
C THR A 672 1.48 -50.88 -10.49
N ILE A 673 1.58 -51.87 -9.60
CA ILE A 673 1.02 -51.85 -8.25
C ILE A 673 2.18 -51.85 -7.24
N LEU A 674 2.14 -50.92 -6.31
CA LEU A 674 3.00 -50.85 -5.13
C LEU A 674 2.19 -51.30 -3.91
N THR A 675 2.79 -52.02 -2.98
CA THR A 675 2.13 -52.41 -1.72
C THR A 675 2.70 -51.62 -0.55
N ARG A 676 1.91 -51.37 0.50
CA ARG A 676 2.40 -50.71 1.73
C ARG A 676 3.49 -51.53 2.43
N GLU A 677 3.45 -52.85 2.29
CA GLU A 677 4.50 -53.78 2.73
C GLU A 677 5.83 -53.59 1.97
N GLY A 678 5.82 -52.92 0.82
CA GLY A 678 7.02 -52.58 0.06
C GLY A 678 7.31 -53.48 -1.13
N ASP A 679 6.31 -54.16 -1.68
CA ASP A 679 6.46 -54.98 -2.87
C ASP A 679 5.98 -54.24 -4.12
N ARG A 680 6.66 -54.47 -5.26
CA ARG A 680 6.27 -53.95 -6.57
C ARG A 680 5.81 -55.09 -7.47
N VAL A 681 4.55 -55.03 -7.88
CA VAL A 681 4.02 -55.82 -8.98
C VAL A 681 4.05 -54.96 -10.24
N SER A 682 5.01 -55.21 -11.13
CA SER A 682 5.14 -54.44 -12.37
C SER A 682 3.89 -54.57 -13.26
N ALA A 683 3.71 -53.63 -14.20
CA ALA A 683 2.65 -53.72 -15.21
C ALA A 683 2.71 -55.01 -16.06
N ARG A 684 3.87 -55.68 -16.14
CA ARG A 684 4.04 -57.00 -16.79
C ARG A 684 3.71 -58.18 -15.88
N GLY A 685 3.44 -57.95 -14.60
CA GLY A 685 3.11 -58.98 -13.62
C GLY A 685 4.30 -59.59 -12.89
N LYS A 686 5.52 -59.09 -13.13
CA LYS A 686 6.70 -59.48 -12.36
C LYS A 686 6.64 -58.90 -10.94
N PHE A 687 6.85 -59.76 -9.93
CA PHE A 687 7.04 -59.41 -8.52
C PHE A 687 8.13 -60.32 -7.91
N GLY A 688 8.70 -59.95 -6.76
CA GLY A 688 9.78 -60.70 -6.09
C GLY A 688 11.21 -60.37 -6.57
N GLY A 689 12.20 -60.66 -5.71
CA GLY A 689 13.61 -60.30 -5.92
C GLY A 689 13.97 -58.89 -5.42
N ALA A 690 15.27 -58.63 -5.22
CA ALA A 690 15.78 -57.42 -4.56
C ALA A 690 15.32 -56.11 -5.24
N GLN A 691 15.14 -56.12 -6.56
CA GLN A 691 14.70 -54.96 -7.34
C GLN A 691 13.19 -54.66 -7.25
N ASN A 692 12.39 -55.59 -6.71
CA ASN A 692 10.95 -55.41 -6.50
C ASN A 692 10.57 -55.28 -5.03
N LYS A 693 11.56 -55.14 -4.13
CA LYS A 693 11.35 -54.90 -2.70
C LYS A 693 11.91 -53.53 -2.32
N ALA A 694 11.07 -52.69 -1.71
CA ALA A 694 11.44 -51.38 -1.24
C ALA A 694 12.38 -51.49 -0.02
N PRO A 695 13.53 -50.81 -0.02
CA PRO A 695 14.39 -50.72 1.16
C PRO A 695 13.66 -50.10 2.38
N PRO A 696 14.21 -50.27 3.60
CA PRO A 696 13.76 -49.54 4.77
C PRO A 696 13.84 -48.02 4.56
N ILE A 697 12.89 -47.28 5.12
CA ILE A 697 12.71 -45.84 4.89
C ILE A 697 13.97 -45.01 5.19
N VAL A 698 14.75 -45.42 6.19
CA VAL A 698 15.99 -44.73 6.63
C VAL A 698 17.09 -44.74 5.56
N LYS A 699 17.05 -45.70 4.63
CA LYS A 699 18.02 -45.80 3.53
C LYS A 699 17.59 -45.05 2.27
N LEU A 700 16.42 -44.41 2.29
CA LEU A 700 15.81 -43.75 1.14
C LEU A 700 15.71 -42.25 1.36
N ARG A 701 15.82 -41.50 0.25
CA ARG A 701 15.40 -40.11 0.20
C ARG A 701 13.90 -40.11 -0.05
N VAL A 702 13.14 -39.56 0.88
CA VAL A 702 11.68 -39.69 0.90
C VAL A 702 10.98 -38.33 0.90
N PHE A 703 9.80 -38.26 0.27
CA PHE A 703 8.94 -37.05 0.28
C PHE A 703 8.70 -36.53 1.68
N GLY A 704 8.59 -35.21 1.89
CA GLY A 704 8.30 -34.67 3.22
C GLY A 704 6.93 -35.09 3.76
N ALA A 705 6.74 -35.01 5.08
CA ALA A 705 5.42 -35.12 5.70
C ALA A 705 4.81 -33.72 5.88
N PRO A 706 3.49 -33.54 5.61
CA PRO A 706 2.81 -32.26 5.80
C PRO A 706 2.73 -31.87 7.28
N LEU A 707 2.41 -30.60 7.53
CA LEU A 707 2.01 -30.16 8.87
C LEU A 707 0.66 -30.80 9.25
N PRO A 708 0.46 -31.15 10.53
CA PRO A 708 -0.82 -31.69 10.98
C PRO A 708 -1.97 -30.72 10.71
N GLN A 709 -3.15 -31.24 10.37
CA GLN A 709 -4.33 -30.42 10.09
C GLN A 709 -4.67 -29.44 11.23
N ARG A 710 -4.40 -29.84 12.48
CA ARG A 710 -4.53 -28.99 13.68
C ARG A 710 -3.71 -27.69 13.57
N TYR A 711 -2.52 -27.71 12.98
CA TYR A 711 -1.70 -26.50 12.78
C TYR A 711 -2.40 -25.50 11.85
N HIS A 712 -2.97 -25.99 10.75
CA HIS A 712 -3.71 -25.14 9.80
C HIS A 712 -4.97 -24.56 10.45
N THR A 713 -5.71 -25.37 11.23
CA THR A 713 -6.84 -24.88 12.02
C THR A 713 -6.41 -23.80 13.02
N LEU A 714 -5.28 -23.96 13.71
CA LEU A 714 -4.74 -22.97 14.64
C LEU A 714 -4.33 -21.68 13.92
N LYS A 715 -3.74 -21.75 12.73
CA LYS A 715 -3.40 -20.57 11.93
C LYS A 715 -4.64 -19.78 11.51
N GLU A 716 -5.67 -20.47 11.01
CA GLU A 716 -6.95 -19.82 10.69
C GLU A 716 -7.60 -19.17 11.93
N GLN A 717 -7.52 -19.84 13.09
CA GLN A 717 -7.98 -19.30 14.36
C GLN A 717 -7.20 -18.05 14.79
N LEU A 718 -5.87 -18.03 14.61
CA LEU A 718 -5.02 -16.87 14.87
C LEU A 718 -5.38 -15.69 13.96
N ASP A 719 -5.57 -15.93 12.66
CA ASP A 719 -5.97 -14.89 11.70
C ASP A 719 -7.31 -14.24 12.08
N LEU A 720 -8.27 -15.06 12.55
CA LEU A 720 -9.56 -14.56 13.05
C LEU A 720 -9.38 -13.72 14.32
N LEU A 721 -8.55 -14.18 15.27
CA LEU A 721 -8.27 -13.44 16.52
C LEU A 721 -7.60 -12.10 16.27
N GLU A 722 -6.68 -12.01 15.31
CA GLU A 722 -6.07 -10.74 14.90
C GLU A 722 -7.09 -9.77 14.30
N LYS A 723 -7.98 -10.27 13.43
CA LYS A 723 -9.10 -9.47 12.89
C LYS A 723 -10.00 -8.95 14.01
N TYR A 724 -10.34 -9.81 14.98
CA TYR A 724 -11.18 -9.44 16.12
C TYR A 724 -10.51 -8.38 16.99
N LYS A 725 -9.21 -8.54 17.28
CA LYS A 725 -8.41 -7.51 17.97
C LYS A 725 -8.47 -6.16 17.26
N SER A 726 -8.31 -6.16 15.93
CA SER A 726 -8.37 -4.91 15.15
C SER A 726 -9.74 -4.26 15.19
N ILE A 727 -10.84 -5.03 15.19
CA ILE A 727 -12.20 -4.49 15.29
C ILE A 727 -12.43 -3.89 16.68
N ARG A 728 -12.03 -4.60 17.75
CA ARG A 728 -12.16 -4.11 19.13
C ARG A 728 -11.38 -2.82 19.37
N LEU A 729 -10.14 -2.73 18.87
CA LEU A 729 -9.35 -1.51 18.97
C LEU A 729 -10.00 -0.32 18.27
N LYS A 730 -10.61 -0.54 17.10
CA LYS A 730 -11.37 0.49 16.39
C LYS A 730 -12.63 0.89 17.16
N MET A 731 -13.33 -0.07 17.75
CA MET A 731 -14.50 0.18 18.58
C MET A 731 -14.14 1.08 19.77
N GLU A 732 -13.10 0.74 20.53
CA GLU A 732 -12.62 1.53 21.67
C GLU A 732 -12.23 2.97 21.27
N GLN A 733 -11.61 3.16 20.09
CA GLN A 733 -11.25 4.48 19.58
C GLN A 733 -12.48 5.33 19.24
N VAL A 734 -13.49 4.74 18.58
CA VAL A 734 -14.73 5.43 18.20
C VAL A 734 -15.61 5.69 19.43
N GLU A 735 -15.67 4.75 20.38
CA GLU A 735 -16.37 4.93 21.66
C GLU A 735 -15.76 6.10 22.43
N LYS A 736 -14.44 6.16 22.54
CA LYS A 736 -13.76 7.29 23.18
C LYS A 736 -14.05 8.63 22.50
N ALA A 737 -14.01 8.68 21.17
CA ALA A 737 -14.35 9.91 20.43
C ALA A 737 -15.82 10.30 20.59
N HIS A 738 -16.73 9.32 20.68
CA HIS A 738 -18.14 9.54 20.93
C HIS A 738 -18.39 10.07 22.35
N ASP A 739 -17.71 9.51 23.36
CA ASP A 739 -17.80 9.97 24.75
C ASP A 739 -17.19 11.37 24.93
N GLU A 740 -16.06 11.65 24.28
CA GLU A 740 -15.47 13.00 24.20
C GLU A 740 -16.48 14.00 23.59
N CYS A 741 -17.18 13.60 22.53
CA CYS A 741 -18.25 14.41 21.94
C CYS A 741 -19.40 14.65 22.93
N ILE A 742 -19.84 13.65 23.69
CA ILE A 742 -20.89 13.85 24.71
C ILE A 742 -20.41 14.78 25.83
N LEU A 743 -19.17 14.62 26.30
CA LEU A 743 -18.59 15.46 27.34
C LEU A 743 -18.45 16.91 26.91
N GLU A 744 -18.11 17.17 25.64
CA GLU A 744 -18.12 18.52 25.09
C GLU A 744 -19.52 19.14 25.07
N GLU A 745 -20.56 18.35 24.76
CA GLU A 745 -21.96 18.81 24.74
C GLU A 745 -22.45 19.28 26.12
N ILE A 746 -22.06 18.55 27.16
CA ILE A 746 -22.44 18.83 28.57
C ILE A 746 -21.45 19.81 29.23
N SER A 747 -20.46 20.32 28.49
CA SER A 747 -19.48 21.25 29.05
C SER A 747 -20.15 22.54 29.55
N PRO A 748 -19.69 23.11 30.69
CA PRO A 748 -20.28 24.32 31.27
C PRO A 748 -20.22 25.52 30.31
N LYS A 749 -19.20 25.56 29.45
CA LYS A 749 -19.06 26.58 28.40
C LYS A 749 -20.19 26.51 27.37
N ARG A 750 -20.50 25.30 26.86
CA ARG A 750 -21.60 25.09 25.90
C ARG A 750 -22.97 25.33 26.51
N LEU A 751 -23.18 24.94 27.76
CA LEU A 751 -24.41 25.25 28.50
C LEU A 751 -24.61 26.76 28.64
N GLN A 752 -23.55 27.51 28.95
CA GLN A 752 -23.60 28.97 29.06
C GLN A 752 -23.85 29.64 27.69
N GLU A 753 -23.23 29.14 26.62
CA GLU A 753 -23.49 29.63 25.25
C GLU A 753 -24.94 29.37 24.82
N ARG A 754 -25.51 28.20 25.16
CA ARG A 754 -26.92 27.87 24.90
C ARG A 754 -27.86 28.81 25.65
N GLN A 755 -27.57 29.12 26.90
CA GLN A 755 -28.35 30.10 27.69
C GLN A 755 -28.31 31.50 27.06
N LYS A 756 -27.13 31.96 26.64
CA LYS A 756 -26.99 33.25 25.94
C LYS A 756 -27.79 33.29 24.65
N VAL A 757 -27.81 32.20 23.88
CA VAL A 757 -28.59 32.14 22.63
C VAL A 757 -30.09 32.14 22.91
N GLU A 758 -30.53 31.48 23.99
CA GLU A 758 -31.93 31.52 24.42
C GLU A 758 -32.35 32.94 24.86
N GLU A 759 -31.46 33.66 25.54
CA GLU A 759 -31.66 35.09 25.86
C GLU A 759 -31.74 35.94 24.58
N MET A 760 -30.83 35.74 23.64
CA MET A 760 -30.85 36.42 22.33
C MET A 760 -32.13 36.11 21.54
N LYS A 761 -32.67 34.90 21.62
CA LYS A 761 -33.95 34.51 21.01
C LYS A 761 -35.13 35.26 21.65
N LYS A 762 -35.15 35.40 22.98
CA LYS A 762 -36.17 36.19 23.69
C LYS A 762 -36.08 37.68 23.34
N GLU A 763 -34.86 38.24 23.27
CA GLU A 763 -34.65 39.62 22.82
C GLU A 763 -35.09 39.82 21.37
N PHE A 764 -34.84 38.85 20.50
CA PHE A 764 -35.30 38.85 19.12
C PHE A 764 -36.84 38.87 19.04
N GLU A 765 -37.53 38.01 19.78
CA GLU A 765 -39.00 37.97 19.85
C GLU A 765 -39.60 39.27 20.39
N GLU A 766 -38.99 39.86 21.42
CA GLU A 766 -39.40 41.15 21.98
C GLU A 766 -39.27 42.27 20.94
N ILE A 767 -38.16 42.31 20.20
CA ILE A 767 -37.94 43.29 19.13
C ILE A 767 -38.94 43.08 17.99
N GLU A 768 -39.23 41.85 17.58
CA GLU A 768 -40.28 41.57 16.59
C GLU A 768 -41.68 42.00 17.07
N ARG A 769 -41.99 41.82 18.35
CA ARG A 769 -43.24 42.28 18.96
C ARG A 769 -43.33 43.81 18.98
N GLN A 770 -42.23 44.49 19.30
CA GLN A 770 -42.16 45.96 19.24
C GLN A 770 -42.34 46.46 17.81
N LEU A 771 -41.74 45.79 16.84
CA LEU A 771 -41.87 46.14 15.42
C LEU A 771 -43.32 45.97 14.90
N THR A 772 -44.09 45.04 15.46
CA THR A 772 -45.49 44.76 15.05
C THR A 772 -46.53 45.61 15.79
N SER A 773 -46.25 46.04 17.03
CA SER A 773 -47.17 46.80 17.89
C SER A 773 -47.43 48.26 17.47
N VAL A 774 -46.58 48.85 16.62
CA VAL A 774 -46.73 50.25 16.12
C VAL A 774 -47.91 50.41 15.14
N ARG A 775 -48.56 49.31 14.72
CA ARG A 775 -49.78 49.31 13.87
C ARG A 775 -50.98 50.07 14.47
N LEU A 776 -50.98 50.42 15.75
CA LEU A 776 -52.13 51.00 16.47
C LEU A 776 -51.81 52.33 17.18
N GLY A 777 -51.22 53.29 16.48
CA GLY A 777 -51.11 54.68 16.96
C GLY A 777 -52.40 55.47 16.73
N LYS A 778 -53.27 55.55 17.75
CA LYS A 778 -54.48 56.39 17.79
C LYS A 778 -54.18 57.88 17.52
N ARG A 779 -55.02 58.53 16.70
CA ARG A 779 -55.15 60.01 16.68
C ARG A 779 -55.50 60.50 18.08
N GLY A 780 -54.69 61.40 18.64
CA GLY A 780 -55.08 62.20 19.81
C GLY A 780 -55.91 63.41 19.36
N PRO A 781 -57.06 63.72 20.00
CA PRO A 781 -57.76 64.97 19.78
C PRO A 781 -57.17 66.09 20.65
N GLU A 782 -57.37 67.32 20.17
CA GLU A 782 -56.92 68.59 20.75
C GLU A 782 -57.47 68.85 22.17
N ASN A 783 -56.64 69.49 23.00
CA ASN A 783 -57.02 70.15 24.25
C ASN A 783 -58.11 71.21 24.00
N PRO A 784 -59.05 71.46 24.94
CA PRO A 784 -58.70 72.28 26.13
C PRO A 784 -59.51 72.01 27.43
N GLY A 785 -58.96 72.44 28.57
CA GLY A 785 -59.73 72.86 29.76
C GLY A 785 -59.42 72.15 31.08
N GLU A 786 -58.69 72.85 31.97
CA GLU A 786 -58.69 72.65 33.43
C GLU A 786 -60.08 72.91 34.06
N PRO A 787 -60.30 72.70 35.38
CA PRO A 787 -59.79 71.66 36.30
C PRO A 787 -60.95 71.09 37.18
N SER A 788 -60.64 70.21 38.16
CA SER A 788 -61.25 70.07 39.52
C SER A 788 -61.54 68.63 39.97
N GLY A 789 -61.18 68.30 41.21
CA GLY A 789 -62.01 67.41 42.05
C GLY A 789 -61.47 66.02 42.43
N ILE A 790 -60.63 65.97 43.47
CA ILE A 790 -60.88 65.31 44.77
C ILE A 790 -61.43 63.85 44.80
N GLN A 791 -60.65 63.01 45.51
CA GLN A 791 -61.02 61.87 46.39
C GLN A 791 -61.10 60.41 45.90
N THR A 792 -60.08 59.66 46.37
CA THR A 792 -60.16 58.43 47.21
C THR A 792 -61.02 57.24 46.77
N LYS A 793 -60.43 56.05 46.62
CA LYS A 793 -60.31 54.98 47.65
C LYS A 793 -59.78 53.66 47.05
N ARG A 794 -58.79 53.08 47.74
CA ARG A 794 -58.30 51.69 47.67
C ARG A 794 -59.36 50.67 48.20
N PRO A 795 -59.09 49.35 48.24
CA PRO A 795 -59.25 48.35 47.18
C PRO A 795 -60.18 47.21 47.66
N ARG A 796 -60.40 46.14 46.89
CA ARG A 796 -60.87 44.86 47.45
C ARG A 796 -60.13 43.66 46.87
N GLN A 797 -59.57 42.93 47.82
CA GLN A 797 -58.82 41.69 47.76
C GLN A 797 -59.78 40.54 48.03
N LYS A 798 -59.67 39.44 47.27
CA LYS A 798 -60.07 38.05 47.61
C LYS A 798 -59.29 37.14 46.65
N SER A 799 -58.20 36.47 47.03
CA SER A 799 -58.01 35.33 47.94
C SER A 799 -58.60 34.00 47.43
N ARG A 800 -57.66 33.07 47.13
CA ARG A 800 -57.68 31.62 47.44
C ARG A 800 -58.75 30.76 46.76
N ASP A 801 -58.52 29.52 46.34
CA ASP A 801 -57.43 28.55 46.41
C ASP A 801 -57.81 27.42 45.42
N LEU A 802 -56.91 26.43 45.28
CA LEU A 802 -57.12 25.02 44.87
C LEU A 802 -56.66 24.61 43.46
N LEU A 803 -55.40 24.15 43.44
CA LEU A 803 -54.89 22.95 42.75
C LEU A 803 -55.67 21.66 43.17
N PRO A 804 -55.45 20.45 42.58
CA PRO A 804 -54.41 20.04 41.63
C PRO A 804 -54.87 19.12 40.45
N ASP A 805 -53.85 18.71 39.67
CA ASP A 805 -53.72 17.49 38.84
C ASP A 805 -54.37 17.46 37.44
N PHE A 806 -53.56 17.78 36.42
CA PHE A 806 -52.93 16.80 35.50
C PHE A 806 -51.75 17.44 34.76
#